data_AF-A0AAD9J5H9-F1
#
_entry.id   AF-A0AAD9J5H9-F1
#
_cell.length_a   1.000
_cell.length_b   1.000
_cell.length_c   1.000
_cell.angle_alpha   90.00
_cell.angle_beta   90.00
_cell.angle_gamma   90.00
#
_symmetry.space_group_name_H-M   'P 1'
#
loop_
_entity.id
_entity.type
_entity.pdbx_description
1 polymer ?
#
loop_
_entity_poly.entity_id
_entity_poly.type
_entity_poly.pdbx_seq_one_letter_code
_entity_poly.pdbx_strand_id
1 'polypeptide(L)'
;MGISVILQAKAGSDAGYSDAMYVEKGAKVVPSRKVILRTVNILVSIRSGAADIETTKRALNDLKLGSVIIGLMNPYKPADVFAIMVRKKMTAFALELVPRISRAQDVDVLSSIASVVGYKGVLMAASLSKKMFPMMITAAGTVSPAKVFVIGAGVAGLQAIAMAKRIGASVSAYDIRPEVKEQVESLGARFISFDLEVDQVKGEGGYARKMDEDFYRKQRVQMEHIFSESDVVITTAAVPGKKAPILVSKNLLAALKPGSVVVDLSADSGGNCVDAVLGKTITTKNGVIISAPLNVASDIATHASQMLSKNLCNFITHIIKNKHLSLDMDDEVIQNTLIIHQGAFRRNAIIPKKDEGKMLSAKTVFLGFEVITKVPTTLHTPLMSGSNAISGITIVGALVAASGGLGLKGLSHPKTAVRGNILGAIGIAASATGFVLNNLVLIVAGSLVGASGIILTRVMCKAMNRSLANVLFGGVGAVQDLVQDDIYEGKIKSTSAEEVAMLLSTARRVVIVPGYGMAVAGAQSAVRALTELLEKNDITVEFGIHPVAGRMPGHMNVLLAEENISYEKLKDLDQINNSFHNTDVSIVLGANDVVNPLARESSGTPVSGMPILNVDKSRTVIVIKRSLSPGFAGIPNPLFAMENTLMLFGDGKEVIETLVSEYKAL
;
A
#
# COMPACT_ATOMS: atom_id res chain seq x y z
N MET A 1 14.83 -32.38 23.00
CA MET A 1 13.50 -32.58 22.40
C MET A 1 12.81 -33.87 22.86
N GLY A 2 13.48 -35.04 22.86
CA GLY A 2 12.89 -36.30 23.35
C GLY A 2 11.77 -36.86 22.47
N ILE A 3 11.82 -36.58 21.16
CA ILE A 3 10.82 -36.99 20.16
C ILE A 3 11.32 -38.24 19.45
N SER A 4 10.43 -39.19 19.21
CA SER A 4 10.69 -40.33 18.32
C SER A 4 10.40 -39.93 16.87
N VAL A 5 11.37 -40.14 15.97
CA VAL A 5 11.24 -39.80 14.55
C VAL A 5 10.87 -41.05 13.75
N ILE A 6 9.82 -40.94 12.93
CA ILE A 6 9.37 -41.99 12.03
C ILE A 6 9.32 -41.40 10.62
N LEU A 7 9.91 -42.10 9.65
CA LEU A 7 9.91 -41.68 8.24
C LEU A 7 9.50 -42.83 7.31
N GLN A 8 9.04 -42.47 6.12
CA GLN A 8 8.71 -43.43 5.07
C GLN A 8 10.01 -43.95 4.45
N ALA A 9 10.05 -45.24 4.12
CA ALA A 9 11.13 -45.80 3.32
C ALA A 9 11.32 -45.01 2.02
N LYS A 10 12.58 -44.74 1.67
CA LYS A 10 12.99 -43.95 0.52
C LYS A 10 12.57 -42.46 0.54
N ALA A 11 12.15 -41.93 1.69
CA ALA A 11 11.73 -40.51 1.78
C ALA A 11 12.84 -39.51 1.42
N GLY A 12 14.11 -39.87 1.65
CA GLY A 12 15.26 -39.02 1.39
C GLY A 12 16.03 -39.35 0.10
N SER A 13 15.63 -40.38 -0.65
CA SER A 13 16.45 -40.93 -1.75
C SER A 13 16.76 -39.89 -2.83
N ASP A 14 15.77 -39.10 -3.25
CA ASP A 14 15.95 -38.05 -4.27
C ASP A 14 16.82 -36.88 -3.78
N ALA A 15 16.99 -36.73 -2.47
CA ALA A 15 17.87 -35.74 -1.85
C ALA A 15 19.26 -36.30 -1.51
N GLY A 16 19.54 -37.57 -1.85
CA GLY A 16 20.81 -38.23 -1.56
C GLY A 16 20.92 -38.78 -0.13
N TYR A 17 19.82 -38.89 0.61
CA TYR A 17 19.79 -39.45 1.97
C TYR A 17 19.17 -40.85 1.96
N SER A 18 19.99 -41.87 2.24
CA SER A 18 19.53 -43.26 2.30
C SER A 18 18.80 -43.58 3.60
N ASP A 19 17.94 -44.61 3.57
CA ASP A 19 17.23 -45.08 4.77
C ASP A 19 18.20 -45.47 5.90
N ALA A 20 19.36 -46.03 5.56
CA ALA A 20 20.40 -46.40 6.51
C ALA A 20 20.94 -45.19 7.29
N MET A 21 21.12 -44.04 6.64
CA MET A 21 21.57 -42.81 7.30
C MET A 21 20.58 -42.34 8.37
N TYR A 22 19.27 -42.51 8.13
CA TYR A 22 18.25 -42.17 9.11
C TYR A 22 18.22 -43.15 10.29
N VAL A 23 18.35 -44.45 10.00
CA VAL A 23 18.39 -45.50 11.04
C VAL A 23 19.60 -45.33 11.95
N GLU A 24 20.77 -45.02 11.39
CA GLU A 24 22.00 -44.75 12.15
C GLU A 24 21.83 -43.58 13.13
N LYS A 25 21.02 -42.57 12.78
CA LYS A 25 20.68 -41.44 13.66
C LYS A 25 19.48 -41.71 14.57
N GLY A 26 19.02 -42.96 14.65
CA GLY A 26 17.97 -43.41 15.58
C GLY A 26 16.53 -43.21 15.11
N ALA A 27 16.31 -42.92 13.82
CA ALA A 27 14.95 -42.81 13.28
C ALA A 27 14.40 -44.17 12.85
N LYS A 28 13.08 -44.36 12.99
CA LYS A 28 12.38 -45.57 12.55
C LYS A 28 11.89 -45.41 11.12
N VAL A 29 12.36 -46.27 10.22
CA VAL A 29 11.90 -46.32 8.82
C VAL A 29 10.74 -47.30 8.69
N VAL A 30 9.64 -46.89 8.03
CA VAL A 30 8.47 -47.75 7.78
C VAL A 30 8.10 -47.77 6.30
N PRO A 31 7.58 -48.89 5.76
CA PRO A 31 7.36 -49.03 4.32
C PRO A 31 6.18 -48.21 3.79
N SER A 32 5.21 -47.86 4.63
CA SER A 32 3.97 -47.22 4.20
C SER A 32 3.70 -45.90 4.91
N ARG A 33 3.40 -44.87 4.12
CA ARG A 33 2.94 -43.56 4.60
C ARG A 33 1.71 -43.65 5.49
N LYS A 34 0.81 -44.60 5.24
CA LYS A 34 -0.43 -44.78 6.01
C LYS A 34 -0.14 -45.16 7.48
N VAL A 35 0.92 -45.94 7.71
CA VAL A 35 1.36 -46.30 9.06
C VAL A 35 1.83 -45.05 9.80
N ILE A 36 2.57 -44.16 9.13
CA ILE A 36 3.04 -42.89 9.70
C ILE A 36 1.85 -42.04 10.12
N LEU A 37 0.93 -41.76 9.18
CA LEU A 37 -0.22 -40.88 9.43
C LEU A 37 -1.08 -41.37 10.61
N ARG A 38 -1.26 -42.68 10.77
CA ARG A 38 -2.04 -43.25 11.87
C ARG A 38 -1.30 -43.32 13.20
N THR A 39 0.03 -43.11 13.21
CA THR A 39 0.86 -43.27 14.42
C THR A 39 1.29 -41.94 15.00
N VAL A 40 1.68 -40.98 14.16
CA VAL A 40 2.33 -39.74 14.61
C VAL A 40 1.38 -38.75 15.30
N ASN A 41 1.91 -38.02 16.27
CA ASN A 41 1.24 -36.88 16.89
C ASN A 41 1.52 -35.57 16.14
N ILE A 42 2.71 -35.48 15.54
CA ILE A 42 3.19 -34.31 14.79
C ILE A 42 3.56 -34.77 13.39
N LEU A 43 2.91 -34.17 12.38
CA LEU A 43 3.26 -34.35 10.99
C LEU A 43 4.09 -33.15 10.52
N VAL A 44 5.34 -33.42 10.16
CA VAL A 44 6.22 -32.45 9.52
C VAL A 44 6.31 -32.80 8.04
N SER A 45 5.97 -31.86 7.17
CA SER A 45 6.14 -32.06 5.72
C SER A 45 6.48 -30.75 5.04
N ILE A 46 7.16 -30.81 3.89
CA ILE A 46 7.60 -29.61 3.17
C ILE A 46 6.39 -28.79 2.72
N ARG A 47 5.42 -29.41 2.03
CA ARG A 47 4.20 -28.78 1.51
C ARG A 47 2.95 -29.41 2.16
N SER A 48 2.71 -29.11 3.44
CA SER A 48 1.63 -29.66 4.27
C SER A 48 0.21 -29.18 3.91
N GLY A 49 0.09 -28.19 3.01
CA GLY A 49 -1.17 -27.72 2.42
C GLY A 49 -1.05 -27.16 1.00
N ALA A 50 0.19 -27.00 0.52
CA ALA A 50 0.52 -26.34 -0.74
C ALA A 50 0.84 -27.30 -1.91
N ALA A 51 0.66 -28.61 -1.73
CA ALA A 51 0.88 -29.63 -2.75
C ALA A 51 -0.43 -29.95 -3.51
N ASP A 52 -0.62 -31.21 -3.91
CA ASP A 52 -1.90 -31.70 -4.42
C ASP A 52 -2.97 -31.69 -3.31
N ILE A 53 -4.10 -31.04 -3.60
CA ILE A 53 -5.20 -30.82 -2.65
C ILE A 53 -5.80 -32.16 -2.24
N GLU A 54 -6.01 -33.09 -3.18
CA GLU A 54 -6.68 -34.37 -2.90
C GLU A 54 -5.79 -35.31 -2.08
N THR A 55 -4.51 -35.41 -2.42
CA THR A 55 -3.52 -36.15 -1.63
C THR A 55 -3.40 -35.58 -0.21
N THR A 56 -3.43 -34.26 -0.08
CA THR A 56 -3.40 -33.58 1.22
C THR A 56 -4.66 -33.90 2.04
N LYS A 57 -5.86 -33.78 1.44
CA LYS A 57 -7.13 -34.13 2.10
C LYS A 57 -7.12 -35.57 2.63
N ARG A 58 -6.66 -36.54 1.82
CA ARG A 58 -6.55 -37.94 2.24
C ARG A 58 -5.60 -38.10 3.42
N ALA A 59 -4.42 -37.49 3.36
CA ALA A 59 -3.44 -37.56 4.43
C ALA A 59 -3.98 -36.98 5.75
N LEU A 60 -4.65 -35.83 5.70
CA LEU A 60 -5.28 -35.20 6.88
C LEU A 60 -6.39 -36.06 7.48
N ASN A 61 -7.18 -36.75 6.64
CA ASN A 61 -8.22 -37.66 7.11
C ASN A 61 -7.67 -38.90 7.82
N ASP A 62 -6.47 -39.36 7.49
CA ASP A 62 -5.83 -40.51 8.15
C ASP A 62 -5.09 -40.15 9.46
N LEU A 63 -4.81 -38.87 9.72
CA LEU A 63 -4.16 -38.42 10.97
C LEU A 63 -5.03 -38.63 12.22
N LYS A 64 -4.43 -38.62 13.40
CA LYS A 64 -5.20 -38.67 14.67
C LYS A 64 -5.98 -37.37 14.89
N LEU A 65 -7.01 -37.44 15.72
CA LEU A 65 -7.68 -36.25 16.24
C LEU A 65 -6.68 -35.43 17.07
N GLY A 66 -6.65 -34.11 16.90
CA GLY A 66 -5.75 -33.26 17.67
C GLY A 66 -4.29 -33.23 17.21
N SER A 67 -3.95 -33.86 16.07
CA SER A 67 -2.57 -33.86 15.55
C SER A 67 -2.06 -32.44 15.25
N VAL A 68 -0.74 -32.26 15.38
CA VAL A 68 -0.03 -31.03 15.01
C VAL A 68 0.53 -31.17 13.60
N ILE A 69 0.42 -30.12 12.79
CA ILE A 69 0.90 -30.09 11.41
C ILE A 69 1.81 -28.89 11.23
N ILE A 70 2.99 -29.12 10.66
CA ILE A 70 4.01 -28.10 10.42
C ILE A 70 4.46 -28.20 8.96
N GLY A 71 4.52 -27.07 8.26
CA GLY A 71 5.03 -27.00 6.88
C GLY A 71 4.50 -25.81 6.09
N LEU A 72 4.71 -25.81 4.77
CA LEU A 72 4.15 -24.82 3.86
C LEU A 72 2.70 -25.16 3.51
N MET A 73 1.77 -24.26 3.80
CA MET A 73 0.31 -24.54 3.75
C MET A 73 -0.47 -23.72 2.73
N ASN A 74 0.14 -22.69 2.15
CA ASN A 74 -0.45 -21.67 1.30
C ASN A 74 -1.74 -21.05 1.88
N PRO A 75 -1.68 -20.39 3.06
CA PRO A 75 -2.85 -19.96 3.82
C PRO A 75 -3.75 -18.96 3.08
N TYR A 76 -3.23 -18.24 2.09
CA TYR A 76 -3.98 -17.24 1.33
C TYR A 76 -4.84 -17.84 0.20
N LYS A 77 -4.67 -19.12 -0.13
CA LYS A 77 -5.56 -19.80 -1.09
C LYS A 77 -6.65 -20.54 -0.32
N PRO A 78 -7.94 -20.31 -0.63
CA PRO A 78 -9.01 -21.04 0.01
C PRO A 78 -8.89 -22.52 -0.36
N ALA A 79 -8.67 -23.35 0.65
CA ALA A 79 -8.54 -24.79 0.46
C ALA A 79 -9.37 -25.52 1.51
N ASP A 80 -10.19 -26.46 1.04
CA ASP A 80 -10.97 -27.41 1.84
C ASP A 80 -10.14 -28.15 2.91
N VAL A 81 -8.81 -28.20 2.73
CA VAL A 81 -7.86 -28.79 3.67
C VAL A 81 -7.96 -28.16 5.07
N PHE A 82 -8.20 -26.85 5.18
CA PHE A 82 -8.34 -26.19 6.48
C PHE A 82 -9.64 -26.58 7.19
N ALA A 83 -10.71 -26.83 6.45
CA ALA A 83 -11.97 -27.32 7.03
C ALA A 83 -11.79 -28.72 7.66
N ILE A 84 -10.97 -29.58 7.05
CA ILE A 84 -10.61 -30.89 7.63
C ILE A 84 -9.82 -30.70 8.93
N MET A 85 -8.84 -29.80 8.94
CA MET A 85 -8.03 -29.52 10.13
C MET A 85 -8.89 -28.99 11.29
N VAL A 86 -9.85 -28.11 10.99
CA VAL A 86 -10.84 -27.61 11.95
C VAL A 86 -11.69 -28.75 12.52
N ARG A 87 -12.32 -29.55 11.66
CA ARG A 87 -13.16 -30.68 12.05
C ARG A 87 -12.41 -31.69 12.93
N LYS A 88 -11.13 -31.92 12.63
CA LYS A 88 -10.29 -32.88 13.36
C LYS A 88 -9.58 -32.27 14.59
N LYS A 89 -9.97 -31.06 15.00
CA LYS A 89 -9.40 -30.33 16.16
C LYS A 89 -7.87 -30.21 16.11
N MET A 90 -7.30 -30.10 14.91
CA MET A 90 -5.85 -30.09 14.71
C MET A 90 -5.23 -28.75 15.12
N THR A 91 -3.91 -28.75 15.28
CA THR A 91 -3.10 -27.52 15.41
C THR A 91 -2.19 -27.41 14.19
N ALA A 92 -2.18 -26.27 13.50
CA ALA A 92 -1.48 -26.11 12.23
C ALA A 92 -0.61 -24.84 12.23
N PHE A 93 0.65 -25.01 11.84
CA PHE A 93 1.65 -23.95 11.70
C PHE A 93 2.07 -23.79 10.24
N ALA A 94 1.79 -22.61 9.67
CA ALA A 94 2.20 -22.21 8.33
C ALA A 94 3.55 -21.47 8.39
N LEU A 95 4.62 -22.12 7.92
CA LEU A 95 5.98 -21.60 8.05
C LEU A 95 6.29 -20.45 7.09
N GLU A 96 5.50 -20.27 6.04
CA GLU A 96 5.56 -19.09 5.17
C GLU A 96 5.15 -17.79 5.87
N LEU A 97 4.53 -17.89 7.06
CA LEU A 97 4.12 -16.75 7.88
C LEU A 97 5.11 -16.43 8.99
N VAL A 98 6.29 -17.06 9.01
CA VAL A 98 7.35 -16.68 9.96
C VAL A 98 7.63 -15.18 9.80
N PRO A 99 7.58 -14.39 10.90
CA PRO A 99 7.82 -12.95 10.83
C PRO A 99 9.29 -12.68 10.52
N ARG A 100 9.57 -11.67 9.70
CA ARG A 100 10.93 -11.26 9.35
C ARG A 100 11.53 -10.35 10.42
N ILE A 101 11.90 -10.97 11.54
CA ILE A 101 12.53 -10.32 12.70
C ILE A 101 13.85 -11.02 13.03
N SER A 102 14.81 -10.31 13.64
CA SER A 102 16.17 -10.83 13.88
C SER A 102 16.20 -12.16 14.63
N ARG A 103 15.31 -12.35 15.62
CA ARG A 103 15.21 -13.58 16.41
C ARG A 103 14.61 -14.79 15.69
N ALA A 104 14.00 -14.60 14.51
CA ALA A 104 13.30 -15.64 13.75
C ALA A 104 14.00 -16.01 12.42
N GLN A 105 15.19 -15.45 12.17
CA GLN A 105 15.93 -15.69 10.93
C GLN A 105 16.31 -17.16 10.74
N ASP A 106 16.59 -17.86 11.83
CA ASP A 106 17.01 -19.27 11.84
C ASP A 106 15.85 -20.26 11.62
N VAL A 107 14.60 -19.79 11.67
CA VAL A 107 13.38 -20.56 11.38
C VAL A 107 12.73 -20.14 10.05
N ASP A 108 13.22 -19.10 9.38
CA ASP A 108 12.69 -18.62 8.10
C ASP A 108 13.03 -19.58 6.95
N VAL A 109 12.07 -20.44 6.62
CA VAL A 109 12.15 -21.41 5.52
C VAL A 109 12.13 -20.76 4.14
N LEU A 110 11.48 -19.61 3.97
CA LEU A 110 11.34 -18.96 2.67
C LEU A 110 12.67 -18.36 2.24
N SER A 111 13.39 -17.73 3.17
CA SER A 111 14.71 -17.18 2.91
C SER A 111 15.72 -18.29 2.55
N SER A 112 15.71 -19.40 3.28
CA SER A 112 16.55 -20.57 2.96
C SER A 112 16.31 -21.12 1.55
N ILE A 113 15.04 -21.33 1.19
CA ILE A 113 14.68 -21.83 -0.15
C ILE A 113 15.04 -20.79 -1.21
N ALA A 114 14.75 -19.51 -0.98
CA ALA A 114 15.03 -18.43 -1.92
C ALA A 114 16.52 -18.35 -2.28
N SER A 115 17.42 -18.55 -1.31
CA SER A 115 18.85 -18.65 -1.57
C SER A 115 19.19 -19.79 -2.54
N VAL A 116 18.64 -20.99 -2.31
CA VAL A 116 18.86 -22.12 -3.22
C VAL A 116 18.34 -21.82 -4.63
N VAL A 117 17.16 -21.20 -4.73
CA VAL A 117 16.53 -20.81 -5.99
C VAL A 117 17.38 -19.79 -6.75
N GLY A 118 17.87 -18.76 -6.07
CA GLY A 118 18.74 -17.74 -6.68
C GLY A 118 20.04 -18.32 -7.23
N TYR A 119 20.70 -19.21 -6.45
CA TYR A 119 21.89 -19.93 -6.87
C TYR A 119 21.63 -20.78 -8.13
N LYS A 120 20.61 -21.65 -8.07
CA LYS A 120 20.29 -22.56 -9.18
C LYS A 120 19.84 -21.80 -10.43
N GLY A 121 19.10 -20.71 -10.27
CA GLY A 121 18.63 -19.87 -11.36
C GLY A 121 19.76 -19.33 -12.23
N VAL A 122 20.87 -18.90 -11.62
CA VAL A 122 22.06 -18.46 -12.36
C VAL A 122 22.72 -19.61 -13.10
N LEU A 123 22.82 -20.80 -12.50
CA LEU A 123 23.38 -21.97 -13.17
C LEU A 123 22.54 -22.43 -14.36
N MET A 124 21.20 -22.37 -14.23
CA MET A 124 20.30 -22.62 -15.35
C MET A 124 20.51 -21.58 -16.45
N ALA A 125 20.61 -20.30 -16.11
CA ALA A 125 20.88 -19.24 -17.06
C ALA A 125 22.22 -19.45 -17.79
N ALA A 126 23.27 -19.83 -17.06
CA ALA A 126 24.60 -20.11 -17.62
C ALA A 126 24.59 -21.32 -18.56
N SER A 127 23.87 -22.39 -18.22
CA SER A 127 23.73 -23.58 -19.06
C SER A 127 22.96 -23.28 -20.36
N LEU A 128 21.97 -22.39 -20.31
CA LEU A 128 21.18 -21.99 -21.47
C LEU A 128 21.86 -20.91 -22.33
N SER A 129 22.75 -20.12 -21.73
CA SER A 129 23.45 -19.02 -22.39
C SER A 129 24.45 -19.54 -23.42
N LYS A 130 24.49 -18.86 -24.57
CA LYS A 130 25.52 -19.10 -25.60
C LYS A 130 26.81 -18.32 -25.34
N LYS A 131 26.84 -17.48 -24.29
CA LYS A 131 27.95 -16.61 -23.95
C LYS A 131 28.61 -17.05 -22.65
N MET A 132 29.94 -17.00 -22.62
CA MET A 132 30.74 -17.21 -21.42
C MET A 132 30.46 -16.09 -20.41
N PHE A 133 30.28 -16.47 -19.14
CA PHE A 133 30.02 -15.52 -18.07
C PHE A 133 31.26 -14.70 -17.70
N PRO A 134 32.44 -15.29 -17.46
CA PRO A 134 33.63 -14.53 -17.14
C PRO A 134 34.23 -13.83 -18.35
N MET A 135 34.92 -12.73 -18.11
CA MET A 135 35.87 -12.19 -19.08
C MET A 135 37.06 -13.16 -19.19
N MET A 136 37.48 -13.47 -20.42
CA MET A 136 38.67 -14.28 -20.64
C MET A 136 39.58 -13.63 -21.67
N ILE A 137 40.87 -13.55 -21.33
CA ILE A 137 41.92 -13.19 -22.27
C ILE A 137 42.46 -14.50 -22.84
N THR A 138 42.32 -14.67 -24.16
CA THR A 138 42.70 -15.90 -24.86
C THR A 138 43.65 -15.59 -26.01
N ALA A 139 44.21 -16.63 -26.64
CA ALA A 139 45.01 -16.48 -27.85
C ALA A 139 44.24 -15.83 -29.02
N ALA A 140 42.91 -15.97 -29.05
CA ALA A 140 42.04 -15.38 -30.08
C ALA A 140 41.59 -13.94 -29.72
N GLY A 141 42.11 -13.35 -28.64
CA GLY A 141 41.72 -12.04 -28.12
C GLY A 141 40.83 -12.13 -26.88
N THR A 142 40.23 -10.98 -26.53
CA THR A 142 39.45 -10.82 -25.30
C THR A 142 37.98 -11.18 -25.53
N VAL A 143 37.48 -12.15 -24.77
CA VAL A 143 36.06 -12.49 -24.72
C VAL A 143 35.39 -11.66 -23.63
N SER A 144 34.42 -10.82 -24.03
CA SER A 144 33.66 -9.99 -23.08
C SER A 144 32.77 -10.83 -22.16
N PRO A 145 32.62 -10.45 -20.87
CA PRO A 145 31.77 -11.18 -19.94
C PRO A 145 30.29 -11.08 -20.33
N ALA A 146 29.49 -12.04 -19.87
CA ALA A 146 28.04 -11.96 -20.00
C ALA A 146 27.49 -10.80 -19.14
N LYS A 147 26.57 -10.03 -19.70
CA LYS A 147 25.80 -8.99 -19.00
C LYS A 147 24.52 -9.60 -18.44
N VAL A 148 24.45 -9.71 -17.11
CA VAL A 148 23.30 -10.27 -16.37
C VAL A 148 22.53 -9.13 -15.71
N PHE A 149 21.23 -9.07 -15.95
CA PHE A 149 20.31 -8.14 -15.30
C PHE A 149 19.34 -8.87 -14.38
N VAL A 150 19.32 -8.50 -13.10
CA VAL A 150 18.46 -9.12 -12.07
C VAL A 150 17.35 -8.17 -11.68
N ILE A 151 16.10 -8.61 -11.81
CA ILE A 151 14.89 -7.84 -11.49
C ILE A 151 14.27 -8.40 -10.21
N GLY A 152 14.37 -7.61 -9.14
CA GLY A 152 14.07 -7.98 -7.77
C GLY A 152 15.34 -8.35 -7.00
N ALA A 153 15.62 -7.64 -5.91
CA ALA A 153 16.72 -7.87 -4.99
C ALA A 153 16.20 -8.33 -3.62
N GLY A 154 15.26 -9.28 -3.63
CA GLY A 154 14.97 -10.10 -2.45
C GLY A 154 16.08 -11.13 -2.20
N VAL A 155 15.87 -12.07 -1.26
CA VAL A 155 16.88 -13.10 -0.94
C VAL A 155 17.32 -13.90 -2.17
N ALA A 156 16.37 -14.35 -3.02
CA ALA A 156 16.70 -15.04 -4.27
C ALA A 156 17.47 -14.14 -5.26
N GLY A 157 17.07 -12.88 -5.37
CA GLY A 157 17.72 -11.90 -6.23
C GLY A 157 19.15 -11.59 -5.80
N LEU A 158 19.37 -11.31 -4.51
CA LEU A 158 20.71 -11.10 -3.94
C LEU A 158 21.59 -12.33 -4.11
N GLN A 159 21.04 -13.53 -3.91
CA GLN A 159 21.80 -14.75 -4.13
C GLN A 159 22.12 -14.99 -5.62
N ALA A 160 21.21 -14.63 -6.52
CA ALA A 160 21.47 -14.65 -7.96
C ALA A 160 22.55 -13.64 -8.35
N ILE A 161 22.52 -12.42 -7.79
CA ILE A 161 23.56 -11.41 -7.99
C ILE A 161 24.91 -11.94 -7.52
N ALA A 162 24.98 -12.43 -6.29
CA ALA A 162 26.21 -12.97 -5.70
C ALA A 162 26.77 -14.12 -6.54
N MET A 163 25.91 -15.04 -7.01
CA MET A 163 26.34 -16.18 -7.80
C MET A 163 26.79 -15.79 -9.21
N ALA A 164 26.06 -14.89 -9.89
CA ALA A 164 26.43 -14.39 -11.21
C ALA A 164 27.77 -13.65 -11.18
N LYS A 165 27.99 -12.82 -10.14
CA LYS A 165 29.29 -12.18 -9.88
C LYS A 165 30.39 -13.21 -9.63
N ARG A 166 30.10 -14.26 -8.84
CA ARG A 166 31.06 -15.32 -8.50
C ARG A 166 31.54 -16.11 -9.73
N ILE A 167 30.71 -16.26 -10.75
CA ILE A 167 31.08 -16.89 -12.03
C ILE A 167 31.54 -15.87 -13.10
N GLY A 168 31.82 -14.63 -12.70
CA GLY A 168 32.53 -13.63 -13.51
C GLY A 168 31.66 -12.76 -14.41
N ALA A 169 30.34 -12.81 -14.30
CA ALA A 169 29.46 -11.94 -15.10
C ALA A 169 29.54 -10.46 -14.68
N SER A 170 29.24 -9.59 -15.64
CA SER A 170 28.91 -8.19 -15.35
C SER A 170 27.45 -8.13 -14.93
N VAL A 171 27.18 -7.72 -13.69
CA VAL A 171 25.84 -7.80 -13.10
C VAL A 171 25.30 -6.40 -12.81
N SER A 172 24.06 -6.18 -13.23
CA SER A 172 23.25 -5.05 -12.80
C SER A 172 21.95 -5.56 -12.18
N ALA A 173 21.37 -4.80 -11.27
CA ALA A 173 20.12 -5.20 -10.62
C ALA A 173 19.21 -4.01 -10.32
N TYR A 174 17.92 -4.29 -10.29
CA TYR A 174 16.87 -3.34 -9.97
C TYR A 174 15.93 -3.92 -8.91
N ASP A 175 15.53 -3.11 -7.94
CA ASP A 175 14.41 -3.39 -7.04
C ASP A 175 13.66 -2.09 -6.79
N ILE A 176 12.37 -2.21 -6.51
CA ILE A 176 11.52 -1.04 -6.21
C ILE A 176 11.83 -0.44 -4.83
N ARG A 177 12.45 -1.22 -3.94
CA ARG A 177 12.82 -0.80 -2.58
C ARG A 177 14.19 -0.10 -2.61
N PRO A 178 14.32 1.15 -2.17
CA PRO A 178 15.61 1.84 -2.16
C PRO A 178 16.62 1.24 -1.16
N GLU A 179 16.17 0.66 -0.05
CA GLU A 179 17.03 0.12 1.01
C GLU A 179 17.91 -1.08 0.59
N VAL A 180 17.58 -1.74 -0.52
CA VAL A 180 18.39 -2.86 -1.04
C VAL A 180 19.58 -2.41 -1.88
N LYS A 181 19.67 -1.11 -2.21
CA LYS A 181 20.74 -0.56 -3.05
C LYS A 181 22.12 -0.91 -2.49
N GLU A 182 22.34 -0.63 -1.20
CA GLU A 182 23.61 -0.93 -0.53
C GLU A 182 23.93 -2.44 -0.54
N GLN A 183 22.90 -3.29 -0.41
CA GLN A 183 23.07 -4.75 -0.47
C GLN A 183 23.51 -5.21 -1.86
N VAL A 184 22.93 -4.65 -2.93
CA VAL A 184 23.32 -4.94 -4.31
C VAL A 184 24.76 -4.48 -4.59
N GLU A 185 25.09 -3.26 -4.17
CA GLU A 185 26.40 -2.66 -4.40
C GLU A 185 27.51 -3.37 -3.60
N SER A 186 27.23 -3.80 -2.37
CA SER A 186 28.18 -4.58 -1.56
C SER A 186 28.52 -5.96 -2.16
N LEU A 187 27.64 -6.51 -3.00
CA LEU A 187 27.90 -7.73 -3.77
C LEU A 187 28.68 -7.46 -5.08
N GLY A 188 29.02 -6.19 -5.35
CA GLY A 188 29.78 -5.76 -6.52
C GLY A 188 28.95 -5.67 -7.81
N ALA A 189 27.63 -5.55 -7.71
CA ALA A 189 26.74 -5.32 -8.84
C ALA A 189 26.31 -3.85 -8.93
N ARG A 190 25.97 -3.40 -10.14
CA ARG A 190 25.48 -2.03 -10.38
C ARG A 190 23.98 -1.96 -10.06
N PHE A 191 23.60 -1.15 -9.06
CA PHE A 191 22.19 -0.87 -8.82
C PHE A 191 21.65 0.11 -9.87
N ILE A 192 20.49 -0.22 -10.43
CA ILE A 192 19.78 0.62 -11.39
C ILE A 192 18.69 1.37 -10.61
N SER A 193 18.68 2.69 -10.73
CA SER A 193 17.59 3.54 -10.22
C SER A 193 16.76 4.07 -11.38
N PHE A 194 15.45 4.08 -11.21
CA PHE A 194 14.49 4.68 -12.14
C PHE A 194 13.83 5.87 -11.48
N ASP A 195 13.54 6.90 -12.27
CA ASP A 195 12.78 8.07 -11.82
C ASP A 195 11.30 7.72 -11.80
N LEU A 196 10.85 7.13 -10.68
CA LEU A 196 9.48 6.67 -10.44
C LEU A 196 9.04 7.22 -9.08
N GLU A 197 7.82 7.77 -9.00
CA GLU A 197 7.23 8.16 -7.72
C GLU A 197 7.07 6.90 -6.84
N VAL A 198 7.82 6.87 -5.73
CA VAL A 198 7.99 5.70 -4.85
C VAL A 198 7.26 5.85 -3.51
N ASP A 199 6.31 6.79 -3.42
CA ASP A 199 5.53 6.98 -2.21
C ASP A 199 4.72 5.70 -1.90
N GLN A 200 5.09 5.02 -0.81
CA GLN A 200 4.46 3.80 -0.26
C GLN A 200 4.78 2.46 -0.95
N VAL A 201 6.02 2.25 -1.38
CA VAL A 201 6.46 0.95 -1.97
C VAL A 201 6.60 -0.18 -0.96
N LYS A 202 6.84 0.16 0.31
CA LYS A 202 7.06 -0.81 1.38
C LYS A 202 5.74 -1.47 1.80
N GLY A 203 5.64 -2.77 1.59
CA GLY A 203 4.61 -3.63 2.18
C GLY A 203 5.01 -4.11 3.59
N GLU A 204 4.12 -4.88 4.21
CA GLU A 204 4.39 -5.49 5.52
C GLU A 204 5.55 -6.49 5.48
N GLY A 205 6.34 -6.57 6.55
CA GLY A 205 7.40 -7.57 6.71
C GLY A 205 8.56 -7.45 5.70
N GLY A 206 8.85 -6.25 5.19
CA GLY A 206 9.96 -6.00 4.25
C GLY A 206 9.70 -6.49 2.82
N TYR A 207 8.46 -6.88 2.49
CA TYR A 207 8.05 -7.18 1.12
C TYR A 207 7.66 -5.92 0.34
N ALA A 208 7.75 -6.00 -0.98
CA ALA A 208 7.22 -5.02 -1.90
C ALA A 208 5.67 -5.05 -1.94
N ARG A 209 5.03 -3.87 -1.97
CA ARG A 209 3.60 -3.76 -2.29
C ARG A 209 3.38 -3.90 -3.80
N LYS A 210 2.23 -4.47 -4.21
CA LYS A 210 1.81 -4.47 -5.62
C LYS A 210 1.44 -3.05 -6.05
N MET A 211 1.96 -2.61 -7.19
CA MET A 211 1.71 -1.29 -7.78
C MET A 211 0.60 -1.32 -8.84
N ASP A 212 0.20 -0.14 -9.30
CA ASP A 212 -0.71 0.02 -10.43
C ASP A 212 -0.01 -0.22 -11.78
N GLU A 213 -0.79 -0.36 -12.86
CA GLU A 213 -0.23 -0.61 -14.20
C GLU A 213 0.47 0.62 -14.77
N ASP A 214 0.13 1.84 -14.35
CA ASP A 214 0.82 3.05 -14.81
C ASP A 214 2.26 3.11 -14.29
N PHE A 215 2.48 2.74 -13.03
CA PHE A 215 3.81 2.53 -12.47
C PHE A 215 4.58 1.46 -13.25
N TYR A 216 3.99 0.28 -13.46
CA TYR A 216 4.65 -0.79 -14.20
C TYR A 216 4.95 -0.40 -15.65
N ARG A 217 4.09 0.41 -16.29
CA ARG A 217 4.34 0.93 -17.64
C ARG A 217 5.54 1.85 -17.67
N LYS A 218 5.62 2.85 -16.77
CA LYS A 218 6.78 3.76 -16.65
C LYS A 218 8.07 2.97 -16.36
N GLN A 219 7.99 1.99 -15.46
CA GLN A 219 9.10 1.10 -15.13
C GLN A 219 9.61 0.34 -16.37
N ARG A 220 8.72 -0.26 -17.16
CA ARG A 220 9.10 -1.01 -18.37
C ARG A 220 9.78 -0.13 -19.41
N VAL A 221 9.34 1.12 -19.60
CA VAL A 221 9.97 2.07 -20.53
C VAL A 221 11.42 2.34 -20.14
N GLN A 222 11.70 2.58 -18.85
CA GLN A 222 13.06 2.85 -18.40
C GLN A 222 13.97 1.60 -18.43
N MET A 223 13.39 0.39 -18.45
CA MET A 223 14.13 -0.87 -18.55
C MET A 223 14.58 -1.21 -19.98
N GLU A 224 14.00 -0.59 -21.02
CA GLU A 224 14.22 -0.98 -22.41
C GLU A 224 15.69 -0.93 -22.85
N HIS A 225 16.39 0.16 -22.52
CA HIS A 225 17.81 0.31 -22.81
C HIS A 225 18.66 -0.78 -22.14
N ILE A 226 18.34 -1.12 -20.89
CA ILE A 226 19.07 -2.16 -20.13
C ILE A 226 18.84 -3.53 -20.76
N PHE A 227 17.62 -3.82 -21.20
CA PHE A 227 17.29 -5.07 -21.90
C PHE A 227 18.10 -5.20 -23.19
N SER A 228 18.21 -4.14 -23.99
CA SER A 228 18.99 -4.16 -25.24
C SER A 228 20.47 -4.49 -25.05
N GLU A 229 21.01 -4.22 -23.86
CA GLU A 229 22.38 -4.54 -23.52
C GLU A 229 22.56 -5.88 -22.81
N SER A 230 21.47 -6.49 -22.34
CA SER A 230 21.53 -7.69 -21.49
C SER A 230 21.62 -8.97 -22.31
N ASP A 231 22.54 -9.84 -21.91
CA ASP A 231 22.65 -11.20 -22.44
C ASP A 231 21.74 -12.16 -21.66
N VAL A 232 21.57 -11.90 -20.36
CA VAL A 232 20.77 -12.72 -19.44
C VAL A 232 19.91 -11.81 -18.57
N VAL A 233 18.63 -12.16 -18.40
CA VAL A 233 17.70 -11.51 -17.47
C VAL A 233 17.17 -12.54 -16.47
N ILE A 234 17.23 -12.24 -15.18
CA ILE A 234 16.71 -13.10 -14.11
C ILE A 234 15.63 -12.32 -13.36
N THR A 235 14.41 -12.85 -13.28
CA THR A 235 13.30 -12.22 -12.57
C THR A 235 12.94 -12.98 -11.30
N THR A 236 12.83 -12.27 -10.17
CA THR A 236 12.52 -12.85 -8.85
C THR A 236 11.42 -12.08 -8.11
N ALA A 237 10.65 -11.26 -8.81
CA ALA A 237 9.66 -10.40 -8.19
C ALA A 237 8.41 -11.19 -7.79
N ALA A 238 8.18 -11.33 -6.48
CA ALA A 238 7.02 -12.00 -5.93
C ALA A 238 6.35 -11.14 -4.85
N VAL A 239 5.01 -11.19 -4.80
CA VAL A 239 4.21 -10.53 -3.77
C VAL A 239 3.43 -11.60 -3.01
N PRO A 240 3.60 -11.74 -1.68
CA PRO A 240 2.90 -12.75 -0.89
C PRO A 240 1.39 -12.73 -1.10
N GLY A 241 0.79 -13.91 -1.27
CA GLY A 241 -0.65 -14.07 -1.45
C GLY A 241 -1.22 -13.56 -2.78
N LYS A 242 -0.39 -13.03 -3.69
CA LYS A 242 -0.81 -12.52 -5.00
C LYS A 242 -0.06 -13.22 -6.13
N LYS A 243 -0.60 -13.10 -7.34
CA LYS A 243 0.14 -13.49 -8.55
C LYS A 243 1.35 -12.56 -8.74
N ALA A 244 2.44 -13.12 -9.25
CA ALA A 244 3.60 -12.36 -9.68
C ALA A 244 3.18 -11.26 -10.69
N PRO A 245 3.72 -10.03 -10.56
CA PRO A 245 3.46 -8.97 -11.54
C PRO A 245 4.18 -9.27 -12.85
N ILE A 246 3.55 -8.94 -13.98
CA ILE A 246 4.19 -9.05 -15.29
C ILE A 246 5.12 -7.84 -15.48
N LEU A 247 6.42 -8.10 -15.39
CA LEU A 247 7.48 -7.09 -15.51
C LEU A 247 8.14 -7.14 -16.89
N VAL A 248 8.27 -8.33 -17.48
CA VAL A 248 8.89 -8.51 -18.79
C VAL A 248 7.79 -8.60 -19.85
N SER A 249 7.55 -7.47 -20.52
CA SER A 249 6.58 -7.36 -21.61
C SER A 249 7.15 -7.86 -22.94
N LYS A 250 6.28 -8.02 -23.94
CA LYS A 250 6.69 -8.38 -25.31
C LYS A 250 7.69 -7.40 -25.91
N ASN A 251 7.52 -6.10 -25.65
CA ASN A 251 8.44 -5.07 -26.14
C ASN A 251 9.84 -5.24 -25.52
N LEU A 252 9.91 -5.51 -24.22
CA LEU A 252 11.19 -5.79 -23.56
C LEU A 252 11.84 -7.09 -24.07
N LEU A 253 11.04 -8.14 -24.32
CA LEU A 253 11.56 -9.36 -24.96
C LEU A 253 12.07 -9.11 -26.38
N ALA A 254 11.43 -8.21 -27.13
CA ALA A 254 11.83 -7.84 -28.47
C ALA A 254 13.13 -7.02 -28.49
N ALA A 255 13.40 -6.25 -27.41
CA ALA A 255 14.64 -5.49 -27.26
C ALA A 255 15.87 -6.37 -27.00
N LEU A 256 15.69 -7.60 -26.51
CA LEU A 256 16.80 -8.54 -26.29
C LEU A 256 17.39 -9.04 -27.61
N LYS A 257 18.71 -9.29 -27.59
CA LYS A 257 19.41 -9.89 -28.73
C LYS A 257 19.02 -11.36 -28.91
N PRO A 258 19.04 -11.88 -30.15
CA PRO A 258 18.87 -13.30 -30.39
C PRO A 258 19.92 -14.12 -29.61
N GLY A 259 19.48 -15.17 -28.94
CA GLY A 259 20.32 -15.99 -28.06
C GLY A 259 20.40 -15.51 -26.61
N SER A 260 19.84 -14.34 -26.27
CA SER A 260 19.68 -13.92 -24.88
C SER A 260 18.76 -14.87 -24.10
N VAL A 261 18.97 -14.96 -22.79
CA VAL A 261 18.25 -15.88 -21.90
C VAL A 261 17.44 -15.10 -20.86
N VAL A 262 16.18 -15.46 -20.67
CA VAL A 262 15.33 -15.00 -19.56
C VAL A 262 15.04 -16.18 -18.64
N VAL A 263 15.41 -16.08 -17.36
CA VAL A 263 15.07 -17.07 -16.33
C VAL A 263 14.08 -16.46 -15.34
N ASP A 264 12.87 -16.99 -15.34
CA ASP A 264 11.78 -16.53 -14.48
C ASP A 264 11.64 -17.41 -13.24
N LEU A 265 12.25 -16.97 -12.14
CA LEU A 265 12.24 -17.69 -10.87
C LEU A 265 10.93 -17.50 -10.08
N SER A 266 10.01 -16.68 -10.58
CA SER A 266 8.69 -16.46 -9.99
C SER A 266 7.59 -17.29 -10.67
N ALA A 267 7.96 -18.30 -11.47
CA ALA A 267 7.02 -19.16 -12.19
C ALA A 267 5.98 -19.83 -11.27
N ASP A 268 6.39 -20.28 -10.07
CA ASP A 268 5.51 -20.91 -9.07
C ASP A 268 4.38 -19.96 -8.59
N SER A 269 4.56 -18.64 -8.71
CA SER A 269 3.56 -17.62 -8.33
C SER A 269 2.89 -16.94 -9.53
N GLY A 270 3.11 -17.45 -10.75
CA GLY A 270 2.47 -16.98 -11.98
C GLY A 270 3.41 -16.38 -13.03
N GLY A 271 4.69 -16.17 -12.69
CA GLY A 271 5.70 -15.64 -13.60
C GLY A 271 5.71 -14.12 -13.72
N ASN A 272 6.88 -13.56 -13.99
CA ASN A 272 7.11 -12.16 -14.32
C ASN A 272 7.17 -11.90 -15.83
N CYS A 273 7.25 -12.93 -16.67
CA CYS A 273 7.38 -12.82 -18.12
C CYS A 273 6.10 -13.21 -18.87
N VAL A 274 5.65 -12.33 -19.78
CA VAL A 274 4.34 -12.48 -20.46
C VAL A 274 4.25 -13.71 -21.37
N ASP A 275 5.34 -14.08 -22.05
CA ASP A 275 5.37 -15.21 -22.99
C ASP A 275 5.90 -16.50 -22.34
N ALA A 276 6.16 -16.48 -21.02
CA ALA A 276 6.65 -17.65 -20.30
C ALA A 276 5.59 -18.76 -20.26
N VAL A 277 6.00 -19.97 -20.63
CA VAL A 277 5.22 -21.18 -20.39
C VAL A 277 5.74 -21.84 -19.12
N LEU A 278 4.95 -21.75 -18.05
CA LEU A 278 5.33 -22.27 -16.72
C LEU A 278 5.75 -23.75 -16.79
N GLY A 279 6.89 -24.06 -16.20
CA GLY A 279 7.51 -25.38 -16.19
C GLY A 279 8.28 -25.74 -17.45
N LYS A 280 8.39 -24.84 -18.44
CA LYS A 280 9.07 -25.12 -19.71
C LYS A 280 10.16 -24.10 -20.03
N THR A 281 11.07 -24.53 -20.88
CA THR A 281 12.00 -23.67 -21.61
C THR A 281 11.52 -23.59 -23.06
N ILE A 282 11.34 -22.38 -23.56
CA ILE A 282 10.90 -22.12 -24.93
C ILE A 282 11.88 -21.15 -25.61
N THR A 283 11.85 -21.14 -26.94
CA THR A 283 12.55 -20.12 -27.74
C THR A 283 11.51 -19.31 -28.50
N THR A 284 11.58 -17.99 -28.35
CA THR A 284 10.70 -17.06 -29.05
C THR A 284 11.04 -16.99 -30.55
N LYS A 285 10.15 -16.39 -31.35
CA LYS A 285 10.40 -16.18 -32.78
C LYS A 285 11.64 -15.32 -33.06
N ASN A 286 11.98 -14.38 -32.17
CA ASN A 286 13.19 -13.55 -32.26
C ASN A 286 14.44 -14.20 -31.65
N GLY A 287 14.38 -15.50 -31.29
CA GLY A 287 15.55 -16.27 -30.84
C GLY A 287 15.93 -16.08 -29.38
N VAL A 288 15.08 -15.47 -28.55
CA VAL A 288 15.29 -15.34 -27.10
C VAL A 288 14.84 -16.63 -26.42
N ILE A 289 15.63 -17.13 -25.49
CA ILE A 289 15.33 -18.35 -24.72
C ILE A 289 14.67 -17.93 -23.41
N ILE A 290 13.44 -18.40 -23.16
CA ILE A 290 12.71 -18.12 -21.92
C ILE A 290 12.56 -19.42 -21.15
N SER A 291 13.08 -19.45 -19.92
CA SER A 291 12.94 -20.57 -18.99
C SER A 291 12.13 -20.14 -17.79
N ALA A 292 11.00 -20.80 -17.54
CA ALA A 292 10.13 -20.53 -16.39
C ALA A 292 10.00 -21.79 -15.52
N PRO A 293 11.08 -22.25 -14.87
CA PRO A 293 11.10 -23.52 -14.14
C PRO A 293 10.20 -23.46 -12.90
N LEU A 294 9.46 -24.54 -12.65
CA LEU A 294 8.71 -24.73 -11.41
C LEU A 294 9.54 -25.49 -10.40
N ASN A 295 9.33 -25.24 -9.11
CA ASN A 295 9.97 -25.99 -8.03
C ASN A 295 11.52 -26.00 -8.09
N VAL A 296 12.16 -24.90 -8.49
CA VAL A 296 13.61 -24.81 -8.72
C VAL A 296 14.46 -25.37 -7.57
N ALA A 297 14.00 -25.23 -6.32
CA ALA A 297 14.71 -25.75 -5.15
C ALA A 297 14.89 -27.28 -5.16
N SER A 298 14.02 -28.05 -5.82
CA SER A 298 14.17 -29.50 -5.91
C SER A 298 15.38 -29.94 -6.74
N ASP A 299 15.88 -29.10 -7.64
CA ASP A 299 17.06 -29.43 -8.43
C ASP A 299 18.35 -29.45 -7.59
N ILE A 300 18.31 -28.85 -6.40
CA ILE A 300 19.40 -28.87 -5.40
C ILE A 300 18.84 -29.51 -4.10
N ALA A 301 18.16 -30.65 -4.26
CA ALA A 301 17.42 -31.32 -3.19
C ALA A 301 18.25 -31.56 -1.92
N THR A 302 19.53 -31.95 -2.04
CA THR A 302 20.39 -32.21 -0.88
C THR A 302 20.51 -30.99 0.04
N HIS A 303 20.98 -29.84 -0.46
CA HIS A 303 21.13 -28.65 0.37
C HIS A 303 19.77 -28.01 0.71
N ALA A 304 18.78 -28.08 -0.19
CA ALA A 304 17.43 -27.60 0.12
C ALA A 304 16.83 -28.37 1.31
N SER A 305 16.91 -29.71 1.31
CA SER A 305 16.47 -30.56 2.41
C SER A 305 17.27 -30.31 3.70
N GLN A 306 18.59 -30.13 3.60
CA GLN A 306 19.43 -29.82 4.76
C GLN A 306 19.04 -28.49 5.43
N MET A 307 18.91 -27.41 4.65
CA MET A 307 18.55 -26.09 5.14
C MET A 307 17.13 -26.09 5.73
N LEU A 308 16.18 -26.68 5.01
CA LEU A 308 14.79 -26.81 5.50
C LEU A 308 14.71 -27.63 6.78
N SER A 309 15.45 -28.74 6.86
CA SER A 309 15.49 -29.56 8.07
C SER A 309 16.05 -28.79 9.25
N LYS A 310 17.04 -27.90 9.04
CA LYS A 310 17.58 -27.06 10.10
C LYS A 310 16.56 -26.03 10.59
N ASN A 311 15.90 -25.31 9.67
CA ASN A 311 14.83 -24.37 10.03
C ASN A 311 13.69 -25.06 10.78
N LEU A 312 13.24 -26.22 10.29
CA LEU A 312 12.21 -27.04 10.93
C LEU A 312 12.63 -27.50 12.32
N CYS A 313 13.86 -27.97 12.49
CA CYS A 313 14.37 -28.40 13.80
C CYS A 313 14.41 -27.24 14.81
N ASN A 314 14.87 -26.06 14.37
CA ASN A 314 14.87 -24.85 15.18
C ASN A 314 13.43 -24.47 15.59
N PHE A 315 12.49 -24.48 14.65
CA PHE A 315 11.07 -24.19 14.94
C PHE A 315 10.44 -25.21 15.88
N ILE A 316 10.69 -26.50 15.67
CA ILE A 316 10.20 -27.59 16.54
C ILE A 316 10.77 -27.45 17.96
N THR A 317 12.04 -27.06 18.09
CA THR A 317 12.67 -26.80 19.38
C THR A 317 11.99 -25.63 20.11
N HIS A 318 11.52 -24.63 19.37
CA HIS A 318 10.80 -23.49 19.93
C HIS A 318 9.45 -23.88 20.55
N ILE A 319 8.69 -24.75 19.89
CA ILE A 319 7.34 -25.14 20.30
C ILE A 319 7.29 -26.40 21.18
N ILE A 320 8.40 -27.14 21.32
CA ILE A 320 8.48 -28.35 22.17
C ILE A 320 9.45 -28.14 23.32
N LYS A 321 8.89 -28.00 24.51
CA LYS A 321 9.64 -27.87 25.78
C LYS A 321 9.32 -29.06 26.68
N ASN A 322 10.33 -29.66 27.29
CA ASN A 322 10.17 -30.81 28.20
C ASN A 322 9.33 -31.97 27.63
N LYS A 323 9.47 -32.28 26.33
CA LYS A 323 8.71 -33.32 25.59
C LYS A 323 7.21 -33.02 25.39
N HIS A 324 6.75 -31.83 25.73
CA HIS A 324 5.37 -31.39 25.54
C HIS A 324 5.29 -30.20 24.57
N LEU A 325 4.14 -30.05 23.91
CA LEU A 325 3.85 -28.87 23.10
C LEU A 325 3.65 -27.68 24.05
N SER A 326 4.50 -26.67 23.92
CA SER A 326 4.46 -25.44 24.71
C SER A 326 4.23 -24.28 23.76
N LEU A 327 3.02 -23.73 23.81
CA LEU A 327 2.61 -22.61 22.96
C LEU A 327 2.60 -21.34 23.81
N ASP A 328 3.65 -20.54 23.66
CA ASP A 328 3.65 -19.18 24.17
C ASP A 328 2.83 -18.32 23.20
N MET A 329 1.64 -17.92 23.62
CA MET A 329 0.73 -17.14 22.78
C MET A 329 1.16 -15.68 22.66
N ASP A 330 2.14 -15.21 23.43
CA ASP A 330 2.72 -13.87 23.32
C ASP A 330 3.94 -13.84 22.40
N ASP A 331 4.47 -15.01 22.05
CA ASP A 331 5.56 -15.15 21.09
C ASP A 331 5.08 -14.85 19.66
N GLU A 332 5.67 -13.83 19.05
CA GLU A 332 5.30 -13.35 17.71
C GLU A 332 5.49 -14.39 16.60
N VAL A 333 6.48 -15.28 16.72
CA VAL A 333 6.70 -16.37 15.76
C VAL A 333 5.55 -17.36 15.84
N ILE A 334 5.15 -17.73 17.06
CA ILE A 334 4.00 -18.61 17.30
C ILE A 334 2.71 -17.94 16.84
N GLN A 335 2.43 -16.70 17.26
CA GLN A 335 1.23 -15.95 16.86
C GLN A 335 1.08 -15.85 15.33
N ASN A 336 2.18 -15.60 14.63
CA ASN A 336 2.11 -15.42 13.18
C ASN A 336 1.99 -16.74 12.42
N THR A 337 2.70 -17.78 12.83
CA THR A 337 2.69 -19.07 12.13
C THR A 337 1.48 -19.93 12.48
N LEU A 338 0.90 -19.79 13.67
CA LEU A 338 -0.25 -20.56 14.13
C LEU A 338 -1.55 -20.13 13.42
N ILE A 339 -2.00 -20.94 12.46
CA ILE A 339 -3.23 -20.64 11.70
C ILE A 339 -4.48 -21.28 12.30
N ILE A 340 -4.34 -22.48 12.89
CA ILE A 340 -5.42 -23.25 13.51
C ILE A 340 -4.88 -23.81 14.82
N HIS A 341 -5.65 -23.70 15.90
CA HIS A 341 -5.34 -24.32 17.18
C HIS A 341 -6.57 -25.05 17.73
N GLN A 342 -6.43 -26.34 18.01
CA GLN A 342 -7.51 -27.20 18.53
C GLN A 342 -8.84 -27.08 17.74
N GLY A 343 -8.73 -26.86 16.43
CA GLY A 343 -9.88 -26.71 15.54
C GLY A 343 -10.47 -25.29 15.44
N ALA A 344 -9.89 -24.29 16.11
CA ALA A 344 -10.27 -22.89 15.94
C ALA A 344 -9.26 -22.14 15.07
N PHE A 345 -9.73 -21.35 14.10
CA PHE A 345 -8.87 -20.42 13.36
C PHE A 345 -8.32 -19.35 14.31
N ARG A 346 -7.04 -19.00 14.13
CA ARG A 346 -6.36 -17.98 14.94
C ARG A 346 -6.09 -16.68 14.19
N ARG A 347 -6.21 -16.69 12.86
CA ARG A 347 -6.02 -15.51 12.01
C ARG A 347 -7.24 -15.23 11.16
N ASN A 348 -7.91 -14.10 11.40
CA ASN A 348 -9.12 -13.68 10.68
C ASN A 348 -8.88 -13.49 9.17
N ALA A 349 -7.68 -13.06 8.76
CA ALA A 349 -7.32 -12.87 7.36
C ALA A 349 -7.21 -14.18 6.54
N ILE A 350 -7.13 -15.33 7.23
CA ILE A 350 -6.94 -16.68 6.64
C ILE A 350 -8.23 -17.52 6.74
N ILE A 351 -9.27 -17.00 7.42
CA ILE A 351 -10.56 -17.67 7.45
C ILE A 351 -11.06 -17.78 6.01
N PRO A 352 -11.35 -18.99 5.50
CA PRO A 352 -11.89 -19.15 4.17
C PRO A 352 -13.18 -18.34 4.11
N LYS A 353 -13.18 -17.25 3.32
CA LYS A 353 -14.40 -16.52 2.98
C LYS A 353 -15.25 -17.51 2.21
N LYS A 354 -16.27 -18.03 2.88
CA LYS A 354 -17.24 -18.92 2.26
C LYS A 354 -17.83 -18.15 1.09
N ASP A 355 -17.81 -18.72 -0.11
CA ASP A 355 -18.57 -18.22 -1.27
C ASP A 355 -20.08 -18.39 -0.98
N GLU A 356 -20.59 -17.66 0.01
CA GLU A 356 -21.99 -17.67 0.42
C GLU A 356 -22.88 -16.98 -0.63
N GLY A 357 -22.31 -16.13 -1.49
CA GLY A 357 -23.06 -15.38 -2.49
C GLY A 357 -23.73 -16.24 -3.58
N LYS A 358 -23.19 -17.42 -3.92
CA LYS A 358 -23.76 -18.28 -4.99
C LYS A 358 -24.63 -19.42 -4.46
N MET A 359 -24.36 -19.94 -3.27
CA MET A 359 -25.14 -21.04 -2.70
C MET A 359 -26.37 -20.57 -1.91
N LEU A 360 -26.34 -19.34 -1.39
CA LEU A 360 -27.49 -18.71 -0.74
C LEU A 360 -28.55 -18.28 -1.77
N SER A 361 -28.17 -17.76 -2.94
CA SER A 361 -29.15 -17.33 -3.95
C SER A 361 -29.98 -18.50 -4.49
N ALA A 362 -29.37 -19.63 -4.84
CA ALA A 362 -30.10 -20.79 -5.35
C ALA A 362 -31.01 -21.44 -4.29
N LYS A 363 -30.55 -21.57 -3.04
CA LYS A 363 -31.35 -22.13 -1.94
C LYS A 363 -32.45 -21.18 -1.46
N THR A 364 -32.21 -19.87 -1.45
CA THR A 364 -33.20 -18.86 -1.07
C THR A 364 -34.24 -18.68 -2.16
N VAL A 365 -33.87 -18.78 -3.45
CA VAL A 365 -34.83 -18.81 -4.56
C VAL A 365 -35.68 -20.08 -4.52
N PHE A 366 -35.07 -21.24 -4.26
CA PHE A 366 -35.82 -22.50 -4.12
C PHE A 366 -36.75 -22.48 -2.90
N LEU A 367 -36.28 -22.00 -1.74
CA LEU A 367 -37.09 -21.83 -0.54
C LEU A 367 -38.22 -20.80 -0.77
N GLY A 368 -37.94 -19.69 -1.45
CA GLY A 368 -38.95 -18.70 -1.82
C GLY A 368 -40.02 -19.27 -2.75
N PHE A 369 -39.64 -20.06 -3.75
CA PHE A 369 -40.56 -20.76 -4.64
C PHE A 369 -41.42 -21.79 -3.90
N GLU A 370 -40.81 -22.63 -3.07
CA GLU A 370 -41.49 -23.66 -2.26
C GLU A 370 -42.47 -23.06 -1.23
N VAL A 371 -42.12 -21.91 -0.64
CA VAL A 371 -42.97 -21.21 0.34
C VAL A 371 -44.12 -20.49 -0.35
N ILE A 372 -43.87 -19.74 -1.44
CA ILE A 372 -44.90 -18.96 -2.15
C ILE A 372 -45.94 -19.88 -2.82
N THR A 373 -45.50 -21.00 -3.41
CA THR A 373 -46.41 -21.98 -4.05
C THR A 373 -47.34 -22.68 -3.06
N LYS A 374 -47.02 -22.67 -1.77
CA LYS A 374 -47.85 -23.24 -0.70
C LYS A 374 -48.74 -22.20 0.00
N VAL A 375 -48.70 -20.92 -0.40
CA VAL A 375 -49.58 -19.89 0.17
C VAL A 375 -50.97 -19.97 -0.48
N PRO A 376 -52.05 -20.14 0.30
CA PRO A 376 -53.42 -20.08 -0.20
C PRO A 376 -53.69 -18.77 -0.94
N THR A 377 -54.46 -18.83 -2.04
CA THR A 377 -54.76 -17.66 -2.89
C THR A 377 -55.42 -16.50 -2.14
N THR A 378 -56.11 -16.78 -1.03
CA THR A 378 -56.70 -15.78 -0.13
C THR A 378 -55.68 -14.92 0.61
N LEU A 379 -54.42 -15.36 0.71
CA LEU A 379 -53.33 -14.68 1.40
C LEU A 379 -52.34 -13.99 0.46
N HIS A 380 -52.61 -13.96 -0.85
CA HIS A 380 -51.72 -13.32 -1.83
C HIS A 380 -51.67 -11.80 -1.68
N THR A 381 -52.79 -11.15 -1.33
CA THR A 381 -52.83 -9.70 -1.08
C THR A 381 -52.06 -9.29 0.18
N PRO A 382 -52.21 -9.97 1.34
CA PRO A 382 -51.33 -9.80 2.50
C PRO A 382 -49.85 -10.12 2.22
N LEU A 383 -49.57 -11.16 1.42
CA LEU A 383 -48.20 -11.54 1.03
C LEU A 383 -47.54 -10.45 0.17
N MET A 384 -48.25 -9.87 -0.80
CA MET A 384 -47.78 -8.73 -1.59
C MET A 384 -47.57 -7.47 -0.73
N SER A 385 -48.41 -7.25 0.28
CA SER A 385 -48.22 -6.16 1.25
C SER A 385 -46.95 -6.37 2.09
N GLY A 386 -46.71 -7.59 2.56
CA GLY A 386 -45.49 -7.95 3.30
C GLY A 386 -44.21 -7.84 2.46
N SER A 387 -44.24 -8.25 1.18
CA SER A 387 -43.10 -8.06 0.27
C SER A 387 -42.82 -6.59 0.02
N ASN A 388 -43.86 -5.77 -0.14
CA ASN A 388 -43.72 -4.32 -0.31
C ASN A 388 -43.16 -3.64 0.95
N ALA A 389 -43.54 -4.09 2.14
CA ALA A 389 -42.98 -3.61 3.40
C ALA A 389 -41.48 -3.96 3.54
N ILE A 390 -41.06 -5.16 3.11
CA ILE A 390 -39.65 -5.57 3.07
C ILE A 390 -38.87 -4.74 2.03
N SER A 391 -39.46 -4.44 0.87
CA SER A 391 -38.88 -3.51 -0.11
C SER A 391 -38.79 -2.05 0.40
N GLY A 392 -39.58 -1.67 1.42
CA GLY A 392 -39.41 -0.41 2.13
C GLY A 392 -38.07 -0.31 2.89
N ILE A 393 -37.51 -1.44 3.33
CA ILE A 393 -36.22 -1.49 4.03
C ILE A 393 -35.07 -1.11 3.08
N THR A 394 -35.17 -1.44 1.78
CA THR A 394 -34.20 -0.98 0.78
C THR A 394 -34.26 0.53 0.55
N ILE A 395 -35.41 1.17 0.72
CA ILE A 395 -35.56 2.64 0.67
C ILE A 395 -34.91 3.28 1.89
N VAL A 396 -35.09 2.70 3.08
CA VAL A 396 -34.39 3.17 4.30
C VAL A 396 -32.87 2.99 4.17
N GLY A 397 -32.40 1.87 3.62
CA GLY A 397 -30.99 1.65 3.31
C GLY A 397 -30.45 2.64 2.27
N ALA A 398 -31.24 2.97 1.24
CA ALA A 398 -30.91 3.98 0.24
C ALA A 398 -30.90 5.40 0.82
N LEU A 399 -31.78 5.73 1.76
CA LEU A 399 -31.79 7.00 2.48
C LEU A 399 -30.58 7.14 3.41
N VAL A 400 -30.18 6.05 4.08
CA VAL A 400 -28.95 6.01 4.89
C VAL A 400 -27.71 6.14 4.00
N ALA A 401 -27.69 5.49 2.83
CA ALA A 401 -26.62 5.65 1.85
C ALA A 401 -26.58 7.07 1.24
N ALA A 402 -27.73 7.67 0.95
CA ALA A 402 -27.87 9.02 0.40
C ALA A 402 -27.51 10.11 1.43
N SER A 403 -27.77 9.87 2.73
CA SER A 403 -27.40 10.79 3.82
C SER A 403 -25.88 10.88 4.07
N GLY A 404 -25.08 9.98 3.49
CA GLY A 404 -23.62 10.11 3.42
C GLY A 404 -23.16 11.43 2.79
N GLY A 405 -23.92 11.97 1.83
CA GLY A 405 -23.65 13.28 1.23
C GLY A 405 -23.97 14.47 2.15
N LEU A 406 -24.97 14.35 3.03
CA LEU A 406 -25.31 15.39 4.02
C LEU A 406 -24.37 15.35 5.24
N GLY A 407 -23.86 14.17 5.62
CA GLY A 407 -22.91 14.02 6.72
C GLY A 407 -21.56 14.71 6.48
N LEU A 408 -21.08 14.68 5.23
CA LEU A 408 -19.85 15.35 4.79
C LEU A 408 -19.94 16.88 4.91
N LYS A 409 -21.13 17.48 4.69
CA LYS A 409 -21.40 18.91 4.96
C LYS A 409 -21.41 19.27 6.45
N GLY A 410 -21.58 18.30 7.34
CA GLY A 410 -21.51 18.51 8.80
C GLY A 410 -20.08 18.52 9.35
N LEU A 411 -19.15 17.78 8.74
CA LEU A 411 -17.75 17.61 9.19
C LEU A 411 -16.83 18.79 8.84
N SER A 412 -17.44 19.91 8.49
CA SER A 412 -16.91 20.81 7.48
C SER A 412 -16.17 22.03 8.09
N HIS A 413 -16.44 22.30 9.37
CA HIS A 413 -15.90 23.41 10.14
C HIS A 413 -15.75 22.99 11.62
N PRO A 414 -14.81 23.55 12.41
CA PRO A 414 -14.62 23.15 13.82
C PRO A 414 -15.89 23.29 14.69
N LYS A 415 -16.72 24.31 14.40
CA LYS A 415 -18.04 24.49 15.05
C LYS A 415 -19.12 23.52 14.57
N THR A 416 -19.00 22.93 13.36
CA THR A 416 -19.97 21.96 12.83
C THR A 416 -19.48 20.52 12.97
N ALA A 417 -18.19 20.29 13.23
CA ALA A 417 -17.57 18.97 13.42
C ALA A 417 -18.28 18.09 14.46
N VAL A 418 -18.94 18.70 15.46
CA VAL A 418 -19.82 18.00 16.40
C VAL A 418 -21.00 17.32 15.67
N ARG A 419 -21.66 18.00 14.73
CA ARG A 419 -22.73 17.42 13.88
C ARG A 419 -22.19 16.30 12.99
N GLY A 420 -21.02 16.51 12.39
CA GLY A 420 -20.36 15.49 11.59
C GLY A 420 -19.97 14.22 12.38
N ASN A 421 -19.48 14.38 13.61
CA ASN A 421 -19.20 13.28 14.53
C ASN A 421 -20.48 12.59 15.01
N ILE A 422 -21.59 13.32 15.19
CA ILE A 422 -22.92 12.74 15.45
C ILE A 422 -23.34 11.84 14.28
N LEU A 423 -23.10 12.25 13.03
CA LEU A 423 -23.38 11.43 11.83
C LEU A 423 -22.46 10.20 11.71
N GLY A 424 -21.17 10.33 12.06
CA GLY A 424 -20.27 9.18 12.18
C GLY A 424 -20.72 8.19 13.26
N ALA A 425 -21.20 8.70 14.41
CA ALA A 425 -21.80 7.90 15.47
C ALA A 425 -23.12 7.23 15.02
N ILE A 426 -23.93 7.89 14.19
CA ILE A 426 -25.11 7.30 13.54
C ILE A 426 -24.71 6.16 12.59
N GLY A 427 -23.61 6.30 11.84
CA GLY A 427 -23.06 5.21 11.01
C GLY A 427 -22.65 3.98 11.85
N ILE A 428 -21.97 4.20 12.97
CA ILE A 428 -21.61 3.12 13.91
C ILE A 428 -22.86 2.49 14.54
N ALA A 429 -23.84 3.31 14.94
CA ALA A 429 -25.13 2.84 15.45
C ALA A 429 -25.89 2.02 14.40
N ALA A 430 -25.92 2.46 13.13
CA ALA A 430 -26.51 1.72 12.02
C ALA A 430 -25.80 0.38 11.80
N SER A 431 -24.46 0.34 11.88
CA SER A 431 -23.72 -0.91 11.81
C SER A 431 -24.07 -1.85 12.98
N ALA A 432 -24.21 -1.32 14.19
CA ALA A 432 -24.61 -2.09 15.37
C ALA A 432 -26.03 -2.65 15.22
N THR A 433 -26.97 -1.84 14.74
CA THR A 433 -28.33 -2.29 14.37
C THR A 433 -28.28 -3.34 13.26
N GLY A 434 -27.36 -3.21 12.30
CA GLY A 434 -27.13 -4.20 11.26
C GLY A 434 -26.70 -5.56 11.80
N PHE A 435 -25.85 -5.59 12.84
CA PHE A 435 -25.50 -6.83 13.54
C PHE A 435 -26.69 -7.42 14.31
N VAL A 436 -27.50 -6.60 14.97
CA VAL A 436 -28.71 -7.05 15.69
C VAL A 436 -29.76 -7.62 14.72
N LEU A 437 -29.90 -7.03 13.53
CA LEU A 437 -30.87 -7.43 12.51
C LEU A 437 -30.32 -8.45 11.50
N ASN A 438 -29.07 -8.88 11.63
CA ASN A 438 -28.36 -9.71 10.66
C ASN A 438 -28.45 -9.18 9.20
N ASN A 439 -28.39 -7.85 9.04
CA ASN A 439 -28.53 -7.17 7.75
C ASN A 439 -27.17 -6.68 7.25
N LEU A 440 -26.59 -7.42 6.30
CA LEU A 440 -25.27 -7.14 5.73
C LEU A 440 -25.19 -5.75 5.08
N VAL A 441 -26.26 -5.28 4.44
CA VAL A 441 -26.29 -3.95 3.80
C VAL A 441 -26.16 -2.86 4.85
N LEU A 442 -26.87 -3.00 5.97
CA LEU A 442 -26.82 -2.02 7.06
C LEU A 442 -25.48 -2.04 7.80
N ILE A 443 -24.86 -3.23 7.95
CA ILE A 443 -23.50 -3.38 8.49
C ILE A 443 -22.47 -2.69 7.59
N VAL A 444 -22.52 -2.96 6.28
CA VAL A 444 -21.55 -2.39 5.32
C VAL A 444 -21.75 -0.88 5.16
N ALA A 445 -22.99 -0.41 5.00
CA ALA A 445 -23.28 1.02 4.88
C ALA A 445 -22.94 1.79 6.16
N GLY A 446 -23.33 1.26 7.33
CA GLY A 446 -23.05 1.88 8.63
C GLY A 446 -21.55 1.96 8.93
N SER A 447 -20.81 0.88 8.69
CA SER A 447 -19.36 0.86 8.90
C SER A 447 -18.60 1.80 7.97
N LEU A 448 -19.02 1.94 6.71
CA LEU A 448 -18.42 2.86 5.75
C LEU A 448 -18.64 4.33 6.15
N VAL A 449 -19.87 4.69 6.53
CA VAL A 449 -20.21 6.05 7.01
C VAL A 449 -19.47 6.36 8.33
N GLY A 450 -19.44 5.40 9.26
CA GLY A 450 -18.75 5.55 10.55
C GLY A 450 -17.24 5.74 10.38
N ALA A 451 -16.59 4.91 9.56
CA ALA A 451 -15.15 5.00 9.30
C ALA A 451 -14.77 6.30 8.57
N SER A 452 -15.55 6.69 7.56
CA SER A 452 -15.31 7.95 6.82
C SER A 452 -15.39 9.17 7.73
N GLY A 453 -16.38 9.21 8.65
CA GLY A 453 -16.52 10.30 9.61
C GLY A 453 -15.32 10.43 10.54
N ILE A 454 -14.87 9.32 11.14
CA ILE A 454 -13.73 9.33 12.09
C ILE A 454 -12.41 9.71 11.40
N ILE A 455 -12.15 9.19 10.20
CA ILE A 455 -10.92 9.47 9.46
C ILE A 455 -10.87 10.95 9.09
N LEU A 456 -11.96 11.49 8.54
CA LEU A 456 -12.01 12.89 8.13
C LEU A 456 -11.83 13.84 9.32
N THR A 457 -12.47 13.54 10.46
CA THR A 457 -12.28 14.30 11.70
C THR A 457 -10.83 14.24 12.17
N ARG A 458 -10.16 13.09 12.09
CA ARG A 458 -8.74 12.95 12.48
C ARG A 458 -7.81 13.75 11.57
N VAL A 459 -8.07 13.76 10.26
CA VAL A 459 -7.29 14.57 9.29
C VAL A 459 -7.46 16.06 9.58
N MET A 460 -8.68 16.53 9.83
CA MET A 460 -8.94 17.92 10.21
C MET A 460 -8.31 18.31 11.54
N CYS A 461 -8.40 17.44 12.55
CA CYS A 461 -7.73 17.64 13.85
C CYS A 461 -6.21 17.80 13.69
N LYS A 462 -5.58 16.93 12.89
CA LYS A 462 -4.15 17.02 12.58
C LYS A 462 -3.80 18.32 11.83
N ALA A 463 -4.61 18.71 10.85
CA ALA A 463 -4.40 19.92 10.06
C ALA A 463 -4.56 21.22 10.88
N MET A 464 -5.29 21.18 12.00
CA MET A 464 -5.43 22.30 12.94
C MET A 464 -4.46 22.23 14.12
N ASN A 465 -3.63 21.19 14.20
CA ASN A 465 -2.84 20.85 15.39
C ASN A 465 -3.68 20.80 16.69
N ARG A 466 -4.89 20.25 16.63
CA ARG A 466 -5.79 20.09 17.79
C ARG A 466 -6.15 18.62 18.01
N SER A 467 -6.20 18.18 19.27
CA SER A 467 -6.67 16.83 19.59
C SER A 467 -8.19 16.70 19.39
N LEU A 468 -8.66 15.49 19.08
CA LEU A 468 -10.08 15.20 18.93
C LEU A 468 -10.88 15.55 20.20
N ALA A 469 -10.29 15.31 21.38
CA ALA A 469 -10.88 15.67 22.66
C ALA A 469 -11.05 17.20 22.81
N ASN A 470 -10.04 17.99 22.41
CA ASN A 470 -10.09 19.45 22.46
C ASN A 470 -11.10 20.05 21.46
N VAL A 471 -11.47 19.31 20.41
CA VAL A 471 -12.50 19.72 19.44
C VAL A 471 -13.90 19.33 19.93
N LEU A 472 -14.06 18.16 20.56
CA LEU A 472 -15.35 17.63 21.02
C LEU A 472 -15.85 18.24 22.33
N PHE A 473 -14.96 18.54 23.27
CA PHE A 473 -15.31 18.93 24.64
C PHE A 473 -14.82 20.35 25.01
N GLY A 474 -14.50 21.16 23.97
CA GLY A 474 -13.62 22.32 24.03
C GLY A 474 -13.63 23.15 25.32
N GLY A 475 -12.45 23.30 25.91
CA GLY A 475 -12.17 24.28 26.94
C GLY A 475 -10.71 24.27 27.40
N VAL A 476 -10.10 25.46 27.43
CA VAL A 476 -8.91 25.89 28.17
C VAL A 476 -7.52 25.48 27.61
N GLY A 477 -7.02 26.32 26.70
CA GLY A 477 -5.60 26.67 26.68
C GLY A 477 -5.53 28.18 26.93
N ALA A 478 -4.75 28.63 27.90
CA ALA A 478 -4.57 30.05 28.20
C ALA A 478 -4.11 30.77 26.93
N VAL A 479 -4.91 31.72 26.46
CA VAL A 479 -4.52 32.61 25.36
C VAL A 479 -3.51 33.58 25.96
N GLN A 480 -2.28 33.55 25.46
CA GLN A 480 -1.35 34.64 25.74
C GLN A 480 -1.91 35.89 25.05
N ASP A 481 -2.26 36.91 25.84
CA ASP A 481 -2.80 38.18 25.32
C ASP A 481 -1.71 38.90 24.51
N LEU A 482 -1.72 38.67 23.20
CA LEU A 482 -0.90 39.43 22.25
C LEU A 482 -1.65 40.71 21.90
N VAL A 483 -1.08 41.86 22.27
CA VAL A 483 -1.63 43.17 21.97
C VAL A 483 -1.39 43.48 20.49
N GLN A 484 -2.45 43.83 19.76
CA GLN A 484 -2.40 44.07 18.32
C GLN A 484 -1.51 45.27 17.94
N ASP A 485 -1.49 46.30 18.78
CA ASP A 485 -0.75 47.54 18.51
C ASP A 485 0.76 47.30 18.47
N ASP A 486 1.31 46.46 19.34
CA ASP A 486 2.75 46.12 19.38
C ASP A 486 3.28 45.51 18.06
N ILE A 487 2.42 44.84 17.30
CA ILE A 487 2.79 44.14 16.06
C ILE A 487 2.66 45.06 14.84
N TYR A 488 1.65 45.94 14.81
CA TYR A 488 1.31 46.72 13.61
C TYR A 488 1.86 48.15 13.61
N GLU A 489 2.18 48.72 14.78
CA GLU A 489 2.52 50.14 14.91
C GLU A 489 3.67 50.56 13.98
N GLY A 490 3.37 51.48 13.04
CA GLY A 490 4.32 52.07 12.09
C GLY A 490 4.86 51.13 10.98
N LYS A 491 4.40 49.87 10.91
CA LYS A 491 5.00 48.84 10.04
C LYS A 491 4.13 48.39 8.86
N ILE A 492 2.85 48.76 8.82
CA ILE A 492 1.93 48.35 7.75
C ILE A 492 2.17 49.16 6.48
N LYS A 493 2.43 48.47 5.36
CA LYS A 493 2.55 49.07 4.03
C LYS A 493 1.27 48.83 3.23
N SER A 494 0.55 49.89 2.88
CA SER A 494 -0.62 49.81 1.98
C SER A 494 -0.22 49.99 0.52
N THR A 495 -0.96 49.40 -0.41
CA THR A 495 -0.75 49.52 -1.87
C THR A 495 -2.08 49.69 -2.61
N SER A 496 -2.04 50.06 -3.89
CA SER A 496 -3.20 50.16 -4.79
C SER A 496 -3.27 49.01 -5.80
N ALA A 497 -4.43 48.82 -6.45
CA ALA A 497 -4.58 47.80 -7.50
C ALA A 497 -3.65 48.06 -8.70
N GLU A 498 -3.40 49.33 -9.03
CA GLU A 498 -2.49 49.77 -10.10
C GLU A 498 -1.04 49.35 -9.82
N GLU A 499 -0.55 49.59 -8.60
CA GLU A 499 0.78 49.19 -8.17
C GLU A 499 0.95 47.66 -8.20
N VAL A 500 -0.07 46.93 -7.74
CA VAL A 500 -0.06 45.47 -7.78
C VAL A 500 -0.08 44.95 -9.22
N ALA A 501 -0.82 45.61 -10.13
CA ALA A 501 -0.81 45.25 -11.55
C ALA A 501 0.59 45.41 -12.16
N MET A 502 1.31 46.49 -11.84
CA MET A 502 2.70 46.70 -12.28
C MET A 502 3.67 45.64 -11.70
N LEU A 503 3.48 45.23 -10.45
CA LEU A 503 4.27 44.14 -9.87
C LEU A 503 4.01 42.82 -10.61
N LEU A 504 2.74 42.52 -10.90
CA LEU A 504 2.36 41.31 -11.62
C LEU A 504 2.87 41.30 -13.05
N SER A 505 3.03 42.44 -13.72
CA SER A 505 3.50 42.48 -15.13
C SER A 505 4.98 42.09 -15.28
N THR A 506 5.74 42.17 -14.18
CA THR A 506 7.16 41.78 -14.14
C THR A 506 7.40 40.40 -13.50
N ALA A 507 6.35 39.79 -12.93
CA ALA A 507 6.43 38.50 -12.25
C ALA A 507 6.51 37.34 -13.26
N ARG A 508 7.23 36.27 -12.91
CA ARG A 508 7.25 35.02 -13.69
C ARG A 508 6.43 33.92 -13.03
N ARG A 509 6.34 33.95 -11.69
CA ARG A 509 5.58 32.97 -10.91
C ARG A 509 4.72 33.66 -9.85
N VAL A 510 3.41 33.40 -9.91
CA VAL A 510 2.42 33.93 -8.97
C VAL A 510 1.73 32.77 -8.25
N VAL A 511 1.65 32.84 -6.93
CA VAL A 511 0.89 31.86 -6.13
C VAL A 511 -0.30 32.55 -5.47
N ILE A 512 -1.50 32.06 -5.74
CA ILE A 512 -2.73 32.56 -5.11
C ILE A 512 -3.08 31.65 -3.93
N VAL A 513 -3.22 32.24 -2.74
CA VAL A 513 -3.62 31.56 -1.51
C VAL A 513 -5.05 31.96 -1.16
N PRO A 514 -6.04 31.16 -1.57
CA PRO A 514 -7.45 31.43 -1.29
C PRO A 514 -7.81 31.06 0.15
N GLY A 515 -8.63 31.90 0.78
CA GLY A 515 -9.26 31.60 2.07
C GLY A 515 -10.77 31.74 2.01
N TYR A 516 -11.42 31.53 3.16
CA TYR A 516 -12.87 31.61 3.24
C TYR A 516 -13.43 33.00 2.89
N GLY A 517 -12.64 34.06 3.07
CA GLY A 517 -13.03 35.41 2.65
C GLY A 517 -13.27 35.53 1.13
N MET A 518 -12.49 34.82 0.31
CA MET A 518 -12.72 34.75 -1.15
C MET A 518 -14.10 34.17 -1.48
N ALA A 519 -14.45 33.06 -0.82
CA ALA A 519 -15.73 32.38 -1.01
C ALA A 519 -16.93 33.23 -0.57
N VAL A 520 -16.80 33.96 0.54
CA VAL A 520 -17.86 34.87 1.03
C VAL A 520 -18.07 36.05 0.09
N ALA A 521 -16.99 36.58 -0.49
CA ALA A 521 -17.07 37.67 -1.45
C ALA A 521 -17.59 37.22 -2.83
N GLY A 522 -17.65 35.91 -3.10
CA GLY A 522 -17.95 35.40 -4.44
C GLY A 522 -16.87 35.77 -5.46
N ALA A 523 -15.61 35.86 -5.01
CA ALA A 523 -14.50 36.35 -5.82
C ALA A 523 -13.87 35.28 -6.74
N GLN A 524 -14.32 34.02 -6.67
CA GLN A 524 -13.75 32.92 -7.44
C GLN A 524 -13.76 33.14 -8.96
N SER A 525 -14.82 33.74 -9.52
CA SER A 525 -14.88 34.07 -10.95
C SER A 525 -13.90 35.18 -11.33
N ALA A 526 -13.72 36.17 -10.45
CA ALA A 526 -12.75 37.25 -10.67
C ALA A 526 -11.31 36.72 -10.60
N VAL A 527 -11.03 35.81 -9.66
CA VAL A 527 -9.74 35.11 -9.54
C VAL A 527 -9.46 34.25 -10.77
N ARG A 528 -10.47 33.58 -11.32
CA ARG A 528 -10.37 32.86 -12.59
C ARG A 528 -9.95 33.80 -13.73
N ALA A 529 -10.63 34.94 -13.87
CA ALA A 529 -10.32 35.92 -14.90
C ALA A 529 -8.89 36.47 -14.79
N LEU A 530 -8.43 36.75 -13.56
CA LEU A 530 -7.04 37.16 -13.31
C LEU A 530 -6.05 36.08 -13.69
N THR A 531 -6.34 34.82 -13.32
CA THR A 531 -5.47 33.67 -13.63
C THR A 531 -5.28 33.50 -15.13
N GLU A 532 -6.38 33.50 -15.90
CA GLU A 532 -6.32 33.37 -17.35
C GLU A 532 -5.54 34.52 -18.01
N LEU A 533 -5.70 35.73 -17.48
CA LEU A 533 -5.03 36.92 -17.99
C LEU A 533 -3.51 36.87 -17.75
N LEU A 534 -3.07 36.45 -16.56
CA LEU A 534 -1.66 36.28 -16.23
C LEU A 534 -1.03 35.16 -17.08
N GLU A 535 -1.72 34.04 -17.24
CA GLU A 535 -1.23 32.91 -18.03
C GLU A 535 -1.12 33.23 -19.53
N LYS A 536 -2.01 34.10 -20.04
CA LYS A 536 -1.91 34.60 -21.41
C LYS A 536 -0.62 35.39 -21.66
N ASN A 537 -0.05 35.96 -20.61
CA ASN A 537 1.23 36.68 -20.64
C ASN A 537 2.41 35.81 -20.16
N ASP A 538 2.30 34.48 -20.30
CA ASP A 538 3.33 33.49 -19.96
C ASP A 538 3.76 33.47 -18.47
N ILE A 539 2.90 33.94 -17.57
CA ILE A 539 3.13 33.87 -16.12
C ILE A 539 2.60 32.55 -15.57
N THR A 540 3.42 31.85 -14.79
CA THR A 540 2.99 30.61 -14.11
C THR A 540 2.12 30.96 -12.90
N VAL A 541 0.86 30.53 -12.91
CA VAL A 541 -0.07 30.73 -11.79
C VAL A 541 -0.43 29.40 -11.12
N GLU A 542 -0.22 29.32 -9.81
CA GLU A 542 -0.59 28.16 -8.99
C GLU A 542 -1.40 28.58 -7.76
N PHE A 543 -2.11 27.63 -7.17
CA PHE A 543 -2.93 27.85 -5.99
C PHE A 543 -2.41 27.05 -4.81
N GLY A 544 -2.08 27.74 -3.71
CA GLY A 544 -1.70 27.11 -2.45
C GLY A 544 -2.93 26.85 -1.58
N ILE A 545 -3.37 25.59 -1.49
CA ILE A 545 -4.58 25.22 -0.76
C ILE A 545 -4.24 24.69 0.62
N HIS A 546 -4.73 25.40 1.64
CA HIS A 546 -4.65 24.91 3.02
C HIS A 546 -5.79 23.90 3.30
N PRO A 547 -5.54 22.73 3.93
CA PRO A 547 -6.58 21.71 4.17
C PRO A 547 -7.81 22.18 4.96
N VAL A 548 -7.62 23.20 5.81
CA VAL A 548 -8.70 23.83 6.61
C VAL A 548 -9.16 25.18 6.05
N ALA A 549 -8.73 25.57 4.84
CA ALA A 549 -9.25 26.77 4.19
C ALA A 549 -10.70 26.53 3.75
N GLY A 550 -11.63 27.22 4.41
CA GLY A 550 -13.04 27.21 4.05
C GLY A 550 -13.95 26.66 5.14
N ARG A 551 -15.12 26.20 4.71
CA ARG A 551 -16.16 25.64 5.57
C ARG A 551 -16.48 24.19 5.27
N MET A 552 -15.67 23.52 4.46
CA MET A 552 -15.67 22.07 4.24
C MET A 552 -14.26 21.59 3.84
N PRO A 553 -13.87 20.35 4.15
CA PRO A 553 -12.68 19.75 3.56
C PRO A 553 -12.73 19.87 2.03
N GLY A 554 -11.66 20.39 1.44
CA GLY A 554 -11.58 20.63 0.01
C GLY A 554 -12.48 21.76 -0.51
N HIS A 555 -13.00 22.65 0.35
CA HIS A 555 -13.91 23.72 -0.06
C HIS A 555 -13.34 24.58 -1.20
N MET A 556 -12.06 24.98 -1.06
CA MET A 556 -11.40 25.79 -2.08
C MET A 556 -11.22 25.00 -3.39
N ASN A 557 -10.91 23.70 -3.30
CA ASN A 557 -10.77 22.87 -4.49
C ASN A 557 -12.07 22.78 -5.29
N VAL A 558 -13.20 22.64 -4.61
CA VAL A 558 -14.52 22.59 -5.28
C VAL A 558 -14.86 23.94 -5.89
N LEU A 559 -14.74 25.04 -5.14
CA LEU A 559 -15.10 26.37 -5.65
C LEU A 559 -14.24 26.80 -6.84
N LEU A 560 -12.94 26.50 -6.82
CA LEU A 560 -12.05 26.84 -7.94
C LEU A 560 -12.31 25.92 -9.14
N ALA A 561 -12.65 24.65 -8.91
CA ALA A 561 -13.02 23.71 -9.98
C ALA A 561 -14.37 24.04 -10.63
N GLU A 562 -15.34 24.56 -9.88
CA GLU A 562 -16.62 25.08 -10.42
C GLU A 562 -16.38 26.22 -11.41
N GLU A 563 -15.35 27.05 -11.19
CA GLU A 563 -14.89 28.08 -12.11
C GLU A 563 -13.88 27.54 -13.16
N ASN A 564 -13.85 26.23 -13.39
CA ASN A 564 -13.01 25.51 -14.35
C ASN A 564 -11.49 25.62 -14.15
N ILE A 565 -11.01 26.02 -12.96
CA ILE A 565 -9.56 26.04 -12.66
C ILE A 565 -9.06 24.59 -12.57
N SER A 566 -8.05 24.26 -13.38
CA SER A 566 -7.50 22.91 -13.45
C SER A 566 -7.00 22.46 -12.08
N TYR A 567 -7.37 21.23 -11.69
CA TYR A 567 -6.90 20.59 -10.46
C TYR A 567 -5.37 20.51 -10.38
N GLU A 568 -4.67 20.45 -11.51
CA GLU A 568 -3.21 20.41 -11.55
C GLU A 568 -2.55 21.67 -10.96
N LYS A 569 -3.25 22.81 -11.01
CA LYS A 569 -2.81 24.09 -10.45
C LYS A 569 -3.08 24.20 -8.95
N LEU A 570 -3.96 23.34 -8.42
CA LEU A 570 -4.33 23.33 -7.01
C LEU A 570 -3.33 22.47 -6.24
N LYS A 571 -2.35 23.10 -5.62
CA LYS A 571 -1.28 22.44 -4.86
C LYS A 571 -1.67 22.37 -3.39
N ASP A 572 -1.53 21.19 -2.80
CA ASP A 572 -1.72 21.00 -1.37
C ASP A 572 -0.56 21.64 -0.58
N LEU A 573 -0.79 21.87 0.73
CA LEU A 573 0.15 22.54 1.62
C LEU A 573 1.59 21.99 1.54
N ASP A 574 1.76 20.67 1.56
CA ASP A 574 3.09 20.03 1.53
C ASP A 574 3.79 20.20 0.17
N GLN A 575 3.02 20.29 -0.92
CA GLN A 575 3.54 20.47 -2.27
C GLN A 575 4.00 21.91 -2.51
N ILE A 576 3.16 22.88 -2.14
CA ILE A 576 3.41 24.30 -2.42
C ILE A 576 4.40 24.95 -1.44
N ASN A 577 4.52 24.43 -0.21
CA ASN A 577 5.37 25.06 0.80
C ASN A 577 6.86 25.10 0.41
N ASN A 578 7.30 24.12 -0.38
CA ASN A 578 8.66 24.08 -0.89
C ASN A 578 8.89 25.06 -2.04
N SER A 579 7.86 25.63 -2.68
CA SER A 579 8.05 26.55 -3.82
C SER A 579 8.06 28.03 -3.45
N PHE A 580 7.55 28.44 -2.26
CA PHE A 580 7.40 29.86 -1.92
C PHE A 580 8.69 30.68 -2.01
N HIS A 581 9.86 30.09 -1.73
CA HIS A 581 11.15 30.78 -1.85
C HIS A 581 11.50 31.19 -3.30
N ASN A 582 10.90 30.52 -4.29
CA ASN A 582 11.06 30.81 -5.73
C ASN A 582 9.80 31.47 -6.32
N THR A 583 8.88 31.95 -5.48
CA THR A 583 7.67 32.67 -5.92
C THR A 583 7.93 34.17 -5.91
N ASP A 584 7.63 34.83 -7.03
CA ASP A 584 7.79 36.27 -7.17
C ASP A 584 6.70 37.02 -6.39
N VAL A 585 5.43 36.65 -6.60
CA VAL A 585 4.30 37.29 -5.93
C VAL A 585 3.35 36.24 -5.35
N SER A 586 3.04 36.35 -4.06
CA SER A 586 1.99 35.57 -3.41
C SER A 586 0.77 36.43 -3.10
N ILE A 587 -0.40 36.09 -3.64
CA ILE A 587 -1.65 36.82 -3.40
C ILE A 587 -2.47 36.06 -2.36
N VAL A 588 -2.57 36.60 -1.15
CA VAL A 588 -3.38 36.06 -0.05
C VAL A 588 -4.76 36.69 -0.08
N LEU A 589 -5.78 35.92 -0.48
CA LEU A 589 -7.13 36.42 -0.66
C LEU A 589 -8.09 35.82 0.38
N GLY A 590 -8.42 36.60 1.41
CA GLY A 590 -9.39 36.19 2.43
C GLY A 590 -8.93 35.03 3.33
N ALA A 591 -7.62 34.83 3.45
CA ALA A 591 -6.97 33.91 4.38
C ALA A 591 -6.27 34.71 5.50
N ASN A 592 -6.28 34.19 6.73
CA ASN A 592 -5.60 34.84 7.87
C ASN A 592 -4.81 33.82 8.70
N ASP A 593 -5.50 32.94 9.44
CA ASP A 593 -4.82 32.02 10.37
C ASP A 593 -3.93 31.00 9.65
N VAL A 594 -4.31 30.58 8.44
CA VAL A 594 -3.60 29.60 7.61
C VAL A 594 -2.29 30.13 6.98
N VAL A 595 -2.01 31.41 7.14
CA VAL A 595 -0.79 32.09 6.68
C VAL A 595 -0.10 32.84 7.82
N ASN A 596 -0.49 32.60 9.08
CA ASN A 596 0.01 33.36 10.23
C ASN A 596 1.35 32.79 10.75
N PRO A 597 2.48 33.50 10.62
CA PRO A 597 3.81 33.00 11.01
C PRO A 597 3.93 32.62 12.50
N LEU A 598 3.07 33.17 13.37
CA LEU A 598 3.02 32.82 14.80
C LEU A 598 2.79 31.33 15.05
N ALA A 599 2.19 30.62 14.09
CA ALA A 599 2.03 29.18 14.18
C ALA A 599 3.38 28.42 14.21
N ARG A 600 4.43 28.98 13.58
CA ARG A 600 5.79 28.42 13.57
C ARG A 600 6.69 29.04 14.64
N GLU A 601 6.53 30.33 14.91
CA GLU A 601 7.50 31.15 15.65
C GLU A 601 7.20 31.29 17.14
N SER A 602 5.97 31.00 17.60
CA SER A 602 5.56 31.24 18.99
C SER A 602 4.85 30.05 19.62
N SER A 603 5.29 29.67 20.82
CA SER A 603 4.65 28.66 21.68
C SER A 603 3.59 29.30 22.57
N GLY A 604 2.37 28.76 22.63
CA GLY A 604 1.31 29.22 23.55
C GLY A 604 0.18 30.04 22.91
N THR A 605 0.22 30.27 21.60
CA THR A 605 -0.90 30.88 20.86
C THR A 605 -1.92 29.81 20.40
N PRO A 606 -3.18 30.18 20.11
CA PRO A 606 -4.20 29.24 19.62
C PRO A 606 -3.86 28.52 18.29
N VAL A 607 -2.88 29.05 17.54
CA VAL A 607 -2.41 28.49 16.26
C VAL A 607 -1.04 27.82 16.38
N SER A 608 -0.45 27.75 17.57
CA SER A 608 0.90 27.23 17.76
C SER A 608 1.03 25.79 17.28
N GLY A 609 2.03 25.54 16.43
CA GLY A 609 2.28 24.25 15.78
C GLY A 609 1.30 23.86 14.67
N MET A 610 0.35 24.75 14.31
CA MET A 610 -0.50 24.56 13.14
C MET A 610 0.38 24.60 11.87
N PRO A 611 0.29 23.61 10.96
CA PRO A 611 0.89 23.73 9.64
C PRO A 611 0.28 24.96 8.95
N ILE A 612 1.09 25.81 8.33
CA ILE A 612 0.63 26.99 7.59
C ILE A 612 1.23 27.02 6.19
N LEU A 613 0.67 27.85 5.32
CA LEU A 613 1.29 28.20 4.05
C LEU A 613 2.36 29.27 4.29
N ASN A 614 3.60 28.96 3.93
CA ASN A 614 4.79 29.77 4.18
C ASN A 614 4.91 30.94 3.19
N VAL A 615 3.83 31.69 3.00
CA VAL A 615 3.76 32.81 2.04
C VAL A 615 4.77 33.91 2.34
N ASP A 616 5.13 34.07 3.62
CA ASP A 616 6.16 34.98 4.12
C ASP A 616 7.53 34.80 3.43
N LYS A 617 7.79 33.60 2.89
CA LYS A 617 9.04 33.29 2.18
C LYS A 617 9.06 33.72 0.71
N SER A 618 7.96 34.29 0.20
CA SER A 618 7.88 34.81 -1.17
C SER A 618 8.62 36.13 -1.30
N ARG A 619 9.04 36.50 -2.52
CA ARG A 619 9.68 37.81 -2.75
C ARG A 619 8.77 38.97 -2.39
N THR A 620 7.49 38.89 -2.76
CA THR A 620 6.47 39.86 -2.37
C THR A 620 5.16 39.16 -2.02
N VAL A 621 4.51 39.62 -0.95
CA VAL A 621 3.21 39.11 -0.50
C VAL A 621 2.18 40.22 -0.59
N ILE A 622 1.08 39.98 -1.30
CA ILE A 622 -0.06 40.90 -1.37
C ILE A 622 -1.18 40.29 -0.53
N VAL A 623 -1.63 41.01 0.49
CA VAL A 623 -2.74 40.57 1.34
C VAL A 623 -3.98 41.39 1.04
N ILE A 624 -5.03 40.74 0.55
CA ILE A 624 -6.31 41.37 0.23
C ILE A 624 -7.31 41.11 1.35
N LYS A 625 -7.69 42.18 2.06
CA LYS A 625 -8.60 42.14 3.20
C LYS A 625 -9.28 43.49 3.43
N ARG A 626 -10.45 43.50 4.07
CA ARG A 626 -11.22 44.74 4.36
C ARG A 626 -10.62 45.59 5.50
N SER A 627 -9.94 44.97 6.46
CA SER A 627 -9.39 45.63 7.66
C SER A 627 -8.30 44.77 8.29
N LEU A 628 -7.60 45.28 9.32
CA LEU A 628 -6.60 44.53 10.10
C LEU A 628 -7.21 43.59 11.17
N SER A 629 -8.54 43.40 11.17
CA SER A 629 -9.22 42.58 12.17
C SER A 629 -8.70 41.13 12.18
N PRO A 630 -8.58 40.51 13.37
CA PRO A 630 -8.03 39.15 13.51
C PRO A 630 -8.86 38.09 12.79
N GLY A 631 -8.26 36.91 12.62
CA GLY A 631 -8.90 35.73 12.03
C GLY A 631 -9.84 35.02 12.99
N PHE A 632 -10.09 33.75 12.74
CA PHE A 632 -10.89 32.91 13.63
C PHE A 632 -10.19 32.67 14.97
N ALA A 633 -8.85 32.61 14.95
CA ALA A 633 -8.04 32.43 16.15
C ALA A 633 -8.02 33.64 17.09
N GLY A 634 -8.55 34.81 16.66
CA GLY A 634 -8.65 36.00 17.52
C GLY A 634 -7.32 36.67 17.84
N ILE A 635 -6.24 36.30 17.14
CA ILE A 635 -4.89 36.86 17.34
C ILE A 635 -4.47 37.73 16.14
N PRO A 636 -3.57 38.72 16.35
CA PRO A 636 -2.93 39.46 15.27
C PRO A 636 -2.07 38.55 14.38
N ASN A 637 -1.79 39.00 13.15
CA ASN A 637 -0.99 38.28 12.17
C ASN A 637 0.24 39.12 11.76
N PRO A 638 1.45 38.79 12.27
CA PRO A 638 2.68 39.52 11.96
C PRO A 638 3.02 39.61 10.47
N LEU A 639 2.50 38.71 9.63
CA LEU A 639 2.68 38.76 8.18
C LEU A 639 2.35 40.15 7.61
N PHE A 640 1.32 40.81 8.15
CA PHE A 640 0.83 42.09 7.65
C PHE A 640 1.83 43.24 7.85
N ALA A 641 2.76 43.07 8.79
CA ALA A 641 3.79 44.05 9.14
C ALA A 641 5.19 43.67 8.63
N MET A 642 5.33 42.59 7.86
CA MET A 642 6.61 42.18 7.29
C MET A 642 7.05 43.09 6.14
N GLU A 643 8.35 43.24 5.95
CA GLU A 643 8.91 44.18 4.98
C GLU A 643 8.52 43.87 3.53
N ASN A 644 8.34 42.59 3.20
CA ASN A 644 7.96 42.08 1.87
C ASN A 644 6.43 41.97 1.69
N THR A 645 5.63 42.42 2.64
CA THR A 645 4.16 42.37 2.56
C THR A 645 3.55 43.73 2.25
N LEU A 646 2.59 43.74 1.31
CA LEU A 646 1.77 44.89 0.96
C LEU A 646 0.30 44.57 1.22
N MET A 647 -0.40 45.48 1.89
CA MET A 647 -1.82 45.38 2.21
C MET A 647 -2.64 46.09 1.14
N LEU A 648 -3.51 45.34 0.45
CA LEU A 648 -4.48 45.88 -0.51
C LEU A 648 -5.87 45.82 0.11
N PHE A 649 -6.35 46.97 0.62
CA PHE A 649 -7.60 47.02 1.37
C PHE A 649 -8.83 47.09 0.46
N GLY A 650 -9.84 46.26 0.74
CA GLY A 650 -11.11 46.30 0.04
C GLY A 650 -11.90 44.99 0.13
N ASP A 651 -13.05 44.94 -0.55
CA ASP A 651 -13.76 43.68 -0.76
C ASP A 651 -13.00 42.79 -1.76
N GLY A 652 -12.89 41.50 -1.44
CA GLY A 652 -12.05 40.59 -2.23
C GLY A 652 -12.49 40.43 -3.67
N LYS A 653 -13.78 40.60 -3.99
CA LYS A 653 -14.27 40.52 -5.37
C LYS A 653 -13.96 41.81 -6.12
N GLU A 654 -14.37 42.94 -5.58
CA GLU A 654 -14.17 44.26 -6.19
C GLU A 654 -12.68 44.55 -6.44
N VAL A 655 -11.82 44.22 -5.47
CA VAL A 655 -10.37 44.42 -5.58
C VAL A 655 -9.78 43.58 -6.72
N ILE A 656 -10.17 42.32 -6.85
CA ILE A 656 -9.65 41.45 -7.92
C ILE A 656 -10.20 41.89 -9.29
N GLU A 657 -11.48 42.28 -9.39
CA GLU A 657 -12.06 42.81 -10.64
C GLU A 657 -11.37 44.11 -11.09
N THR A 658 -11.06 44.99 -10.13
CA THR A 658 -10.27 46.20 -10.39
C THR A 658 -8.86 45.84 -10.84
N LEU A 659 -8.18 44.92 -10.15
CA LEU A 659 -6.84 44.45 -10.52
C LEU A 659 -6.80 43.83 -11.92
N VAL A 660 -7.83 43.07 -12.31
CA VAL A 660 -7.98 42.54 -13.67
C VAL A 660 -8.11 43.66 -14.69
N SER A 661 -8.83 44.74 -14.35
CA SER A 661 -9.03 45.88 -15.24
C SER A 661 -7.73 46.68 -15.42
N GLU A 662 -7.03 46.98 -14.32
CA GLU A 662 -5.74 47.68 -14.34
C GLU A 662 -4.68 46.88 -15.08
N TYR A 663 -4.60 45.56 -14.85
CA TYR A 663 -3.62 44.72 -15.55
C TYR A 663 -3.90 44.59 -17.05
N LYS A 664 -5.16 44.72 -17.49
CA LYS A 664 -5.50 44.78 -18.94
C LYS A 664 -5.12 46.10 -19.59
N ALA A 665 -5.00 47.17 -18.79
CA ALA A 665 -4.66 48.50 -19.27
C ALA A 665 -3.13 48.68 -19.46
N LEU A 666 -2.33 47.81 -18.83
CA LEU A 666 -0.89 47.64 -19.07
C LEU A 666 -0.64 46.86 -20.35
#